data_AF-A0AAF1AKZ4-F1
#
_entry.id   AF-A0AAF1AKZ4-F1
#
_cell.length_a   1.000
_cell.length_b   1.000
_cell.length_c   1.000
_cell.angle_alpha   90.00
_cell.angle_beta   90.00
_cell.angle_gamma   90.00
#
_symmetry.space_group_name_H-M   'P 1'
#
loop_
_entity.id
_entity.type
_entity.pdbx_description
1 polymer ?
#
loop_
_entity_poly.entity_id
_entity_poly.type
_entity_poly.pdbx_seq_one_letter_code
_entity_poly.pdbx_strand_id
1 'polypeptide(L)'
;MEVSESRRARVEKAMHSLLVEWKNLEHADSSTQRWVQDCCADIQSRQERLNTVQESVTSSHRKLEEITKSVGERLEEVESRERGLKAMHEELESKMKELDSVKGDLESGLIDVEAREKRIEDQMKLIEGVFEKFCSERKEVERIKGWLEGRFEEVKLKEKGLAIKEKSIKNREIKLGKLMADYDLKMKNVEAKEKELEIKEKSIDDHKSKLDQVLHHYMGEMMNVMKKKEEVKNREDELDEMLVEIDLSKRNVIEMEKQVEFKEKIIQIHETNMNKAWAELEMKSKEASSVEYSIVKPEPWSDDGSYADIRFSVTMDGNSLLLYLINHKGDLDSMSDEVYEALGKSKEPGKLVLDALQGFYSKKEAEEFEEDVVCRSSSLLLEQLRRISPHIQSYHKRAALKLASQWKEKMKSSKEFIVFLQLLASYRLESSFHPEEFFSLFEVINQPTEISELFQLLNYMGKVNDLITSLIEKGRRLMAIRYIYGFKLVEKFPPVPILNDHISFSNLLAEKIQVQKSSDEPEGIAIGKQLASLRAVVKCIKDHQLEVEYPPESLLARIQQLKAKRADMPQNSGKKRRAAGPKAQTGGSNRKRRHEIWDEMPYEDKATIMFMQPDHYRVEAERMTAIHKQEGILKFAGMMAHKLKKHKEEDKD
;
A
#
# COMPACT_ATOMS: atom_id res chain seq x y z
N MET A 1 183.12 98.90 -84.63
CA MET A 1 182.64 97.81 -83.76
C MET A 1 181.32 98.29 -83.17
N GLU A 2 180.18 97.68 -83.50
CA GLU A 2 178.88 98.26 -83.07
C GLU A 2 177.69 97.27 -83.02
N VAL A 3 177.92 95.97 -83.26
CA VAL A 3 176.84 94.97 -83.46
C VAL A 3 176.60 94.09 -82.22
N SER A 4 177.46 94.17 -81.19
CA SER A 4 177.53 93.22 -80.09
C SER A 4 176.50 93.40 -78.97
N GLU A 5 176.09 94.62 -78.64
CA GLU A 5 175.32 94.88 -77.40
C GLU A 5 173.81 94.61 -77.54
N SER A 6 173.24 94.86 -78.72
CA SER A 6 171.80 94.69 -79.02
C SER A 6 171.24 93.26 -78.78
N ARG A 7 172.10 92.26 -78.63
CA ARG A 7 171.69 90.87 -78.34
C ARG A 7 171.51 90.57 -76.85
N ARG A 8 172.20 91.27 -75.93
CA ARG A 8 172.18 90.92 -74.49
C ARG A 8 170.86 91.31 -73.82
N ALA A 9 170.43 92.56 -73.98
CA ALA A 9 169.22 93.12 -73.37
C ALA A 9 167.90 92.40 -73.79
N ARG A 10 167.92 91.64 -74.90
CA ARG A 10 166.77 90.82 -75.33
C ARG A 10 166.59 89.54 -74.50
N VAL A 11 167.66 88.99 -73.94
CA VAL A 11 167.61 87.73 -73.16
C VAL A 11 167.05 87.98 -71.76
N GLU A 12 167.51 89.04 -71.07
CA GLU A 12 167.03 89.41 -69.73
C GLU A 12 165.53 89.70 -69.72
N LYS A 13 165.02 90.39 -70.75
CA LYS A 13 163.58 90.66 -70.89
C LYS A 13 162.76 89.38 -71.09
N ALA A 14 163.29 88.38 -71.80
CA ALA A 14 162.64 87.08 -71.97
C ALA A 14 162.62 86.28 -70.65
N MET A 15 163.72 86.26 -69.91
CA MET A 15 163.77 85.62 -68.58
C MET A 15 162.79 86.26 -67.59
N HIS A 16 162.68 87.59 -67.57
CA HIS A 16 161.71 88.27 -66.72
C HIS A 16 160.25 87.96 -67.11
N SER A 17 159.93 87.78 -68.40
CA SER A 17 158.59 87.36 -68.84
C SER A 17 158.25 85.96 -68.30
N LEU A 18 159.15 84.99 -68.52
CA LEU A 18 158.98 83.61 -68.07
C LEU A 18 158.83 83.50 -66.54
N LEU A 19 159.55 84.32 -65.77
CA LEU A 19 159.48 84.30 -64.30
C LEU A 19 158.14 84.88 -63.78
N VAL A 20 157.56 85.85 -64.50
CA VAL A 20 156.20 86.35 -64.23
C VAL A 20 155.13 85.31 -64.64
N GLU A 21 155.28 84.69 -65.82
CA GLU A 21 154.39 83.62 -66.28
C GLU A 21 154.38 82.42 -65.32
N TRP A 22 155.55 82.01 -64.81
CA TRP A 22 155.65 80.90 -63.84
C TRP A 22 154.96 81.22 -62.52
N LYS A 23 155.12 82.45 -61.99
CA LYS A 23 154.39 82.91 -60.79
C LYS A 23 152.88 83.00 -61.00
N ASN A 24 152.44 83.39 -62.20
CA ASN A 24 151.02 83.37 -62.54
C ASN A 24 150.47 81.94 -62.60
N LEU A 25 151.28 80.98 -63.08
CA LEU A 25 150.93 79.56 -63.06
C LEU A 25 150.82 79.01 -61.63
N GLU A 26 151.80 79.29 -60.78
CA GLU A 26 151.86 78.88 -59.36
C GLU A 26 150.67 79.46 -58.56
N HIS A 27 150.29 80.71 -58.83
CA HIS A 27 149.11 81.33 -58.22
C HIS A 27 147.79 80.78 -58.79
N ALA A 28 147.75 80.40 -60.08
CA ALA A 28 146.58 79.74 -60.68
C ALA A 28 146.37 78.33 -60.14
N ASP A 29 147.43 77.54 -59.99
CA ASP A 29 147.42 76.22 -59.36
C ASP A 29 146.94 76.32 -57.89
N SER A 30 147.52 77.25 -57.12
CA SER A 30 147.06 77.57 -55.75
C SER A 30 145.60 78.02 -55.66
N SER A 31 145.04 78.59 -56.74
CA SER A 31 143.64 79.04 -56.79
C SER A 31 142.70 77.90 -57.18
N THR A 32 143.10 77.05 -58.12
CA THR A 32 142.34 75.84 -58.50
C THR A 32 142.37 74.81 -57.38
N GLN A 33 143.48 74.64 -56.65
CA GLN A 33 143.54 73.80 -55.46
C GLN A 33 142.55 74.27 -54.38
N ARG A 34 142.51 75.58 -54.09
CA ARG A 34 141.53 76.15 -53.14
C ARG A 34 140.09 75.96 -53.63
N TRP A 35 139.81 76.22 -54.91
CA TRP A 35 138.48 76.00 -55.50
C TRP A 35 138.03 74.53 -55.44
N VAL A 36 138.93 73.58 -55.73
CA VAL A 36 138.66 72.14 -55.57
C VAL A 36 138.38 71.80 -54.10
N GLN A 37 139.10 72.41 -53.16
CA GLN A 37 138.91 72.19 -51.73
C GLN A 37 137.56 72.75 -51.23
N ASP A 38 137.16 73.94 -51.69
CA ASP A 38 135.85 74.55 -51.43
C ASP A 38 134.71 73.70 -52.04
N CYS A 39 134.89 73.20 -53.28
CA CYS A 39 133.94 72.28 -53.90
C CYS A 39 133.84 70.93 -53.17
N CYS A 40 134.95 70.40 -52.65
CA CYS A 40 134.93 69.19 -51.81
C CYS A 40 134.15 69.43 -50.51
N ALA A 41 134.29 70.60 -49.88
CA ALA A 41 133.56 70.96 -48.68
C ALA A 41 132.05 71.13 -48.94
N ASP A 42 131.64 71.75 -50.06
CA ASP A 42 130.23 71.82 -50.47
C ASP A 42 129.67 70.43 -50.79
N ILE A 43 130.43 69.57 -51.49
CA ILE A 43 130.03 68.17 -51.76
C ILE A 43 129.85 67.38 -50.45
N GLN A 44 130.77 67.53 -49.48
CA GLN A 44 130.66 66.91 -48.16
C GLN A 44 129.43 67.42 -47.39
N SER A 45 129.23 68.74 -47.34
CA SER A 45 128.04 69.35 -46.70
C SER A 45 126.73 68.88 -47.36
N ARG A 46 126.71 68.73 -48.69
CA ARG A 46 125.57 68.15 -49.41
C ARG A 46 125.38 66.67 -49.10
N GLN A 47 126.45 65.89 -48.93
CA GLN A 47 126.35 64.47 -48.56
C GLN A 47 125.82 64.28 -47.14
N GLU A 48 126.26 65.10 -46.17
CA GLU A 48 125.72 65.09 -44.79
C GLU A 48 124.24 65.47 -44.77
N ARG A 49 123.85 66.48 -45.57
CA ARG A 49 122.45 66.85 -45.78
C ARG A 49 121.64 65.75 -46.47
N LEU A 50 122.24 65.01 -47.42
CA LEU A 50 121.59 63.87 -48.06
C LEU A 50 121.38 62.71 -47.06
N ASN A 51 122.39 62.41 -46.24
CA ASN A 51 122.33 61.35 -45.22
C ASN A 51 121.25 61.66 -44.16
N THR A 52 121.24 62.88 -43.63
CA THR A 52 120.22 63.32 -42.64
C THR A 52 118.81 63.37 -43.22
N VAL A 53 118.65 63.71 -44.51
CA VAL A 53 117.37 63.58 -45.23
C VAL A 53 116.99 62.10 -45.39
N GLN A 54 117.92 61.22 -45.74
CA GLN A 54 117.68 59.77 -45.89
C GLN A 54 117.27 59.11 -44.57
N GLU A 55 117.91 59.48 -43.46
CA GLU A 55 117.53 59.06 -42.10
C GLU A 55 116.14 59.58 -41.71
N SER A 56 115.82 60.84 -42.03
CA SER A 56 114.50 61.43 -41.81
C SER A 56 113.41 60.73 -42.65
N VAL A 57 113.69 60.44 -43.92
CA VAL A 57 112.78 59.74 -44.85
C VAL A 57 112.55 58.29 -44.40
N THR A 58 113.60 57.56 -44.03
CA THR A 58 113.47 56.17 -43.53
C THR A 58 112.77 56.10 -42.17
N SER A 59 113.05 57.03 -41.25
CA SER A 59 112.30 57.19 -39.99
C SER A 59 110.81 57.50 -40.24
N SER A 60 110.52 58.34 -41.22
CA SER A 60 109.14 58.69 -41.60
C SER A 60 108.41 57.55 -42.29
N HIS A 61 109.10 56.80 -43.17
CA HIS A 61 108.56 55.62 -43.84
C HIS A 61 108.17 54.53 -42.84
N ARG A 62 109.05 54.22 -41.86
CA ARG A 62 108.73 53.29 -40.77
C ARG A 62 107.47 53.72 -39.98
N LYS A 63 107.35 55.01 -39.64
CA LYS A 63 106.16 55.54 -38.94
C LYS A 63 104.90 55.40 -39.79
N LEU A 64 104.99 55.62 -41.10
CA LEU A 64 103.87 55.40 -42.03
C LEU A 64 103.50 53.91 -42.09
N GLU A 65 104.46 52.99 -42.11
CA GLU A 65 104.24 51.54 -42.09
C GLU A 65 103.57 51.08 -40.78
N GLU A 66 104.01 51.59 -39.62
CA GLU A 66 103.35 51.39 -38.32
C GLU A 66 101.91 51.91 -38.32
N ILE A 67 101.66 53.09 -38.89
CA ILE A 67 100.32 53.66 -39.06
C ILE A 67 99.46 52.80 -40.01
N THR A 68 100.00 52.37 -41.15
CA THR A 68 99.29 51.50 -42.11
C THR A 68 98.87 50.19 -41.47
N LYS A 69 99.75 49.56 -40.67
CA LYS A 69 99.42 48.34 -39.92
C LYS A 69 98.30 48.59 -38.90
N SER A 70 98.40 49.66 -38.11
CA SER A 70 97.38 50.02 -37.11
C SER A 70 96.02 50.39 -37.75
N VAL A 71 96.03 51.02 -38.94
CA VAL A 71 94.80 51.29 -39.71
C VAL A 71 94.20 50.01 -40.28
N GLY A 72 95.02 49.05 -40.73
CA GLY A 72 94.56 47.73 -41.17
C GLY A 72 93.87 46.94 -40.04
N GLU A 73 94.53 46.82 -38.89
CA GLU A 73 93.97 46.16 -37.69
C GLU A 73 92.62 46.77 -37.26
N ARG A 74 92.51 48.11 -37.33
CA ARG A 74 91.25 48.82 -37.03
C ARG A 74 90.19 48.65 -38.12
N LEU A 75 90.57 48.45 -39.38
CA LEU A 75 89.62 48.16 -40.46
C LEU A 75 89.01 46.76 -40.27
N GLU A 76 89.82 45.76 -39.95
CA GLU A 76 89.35 44.40 -39.63
C GLU A 76 88.42 44.38 -38.41
N GLU A 77 88.72 45.19 -37.37
CA GLU A 77 87.82 45.37 -36.22
C GLU A 77 86.47 45.99 -36.64
N VAL A 78 86.50 47.04 -37.46
CA VAL A 78 85.28 47.71 -37.97
C VAL A 78 84.45 46.76 -38.83
N GLU A 79 85.05 46.03 -39.76
CA GLU A 79 84.32 45.02 -40.55
C GLU A 79 83.70 43.93 -39.67
N SER A 80 84.43 43.46 -38.64
CA SER A 80 83.90 42.44 -37.73
C SER A 80 82.73 42.96 -36.90
N ARG A 81 82.75 44.26 -36.54
CA ARG A 81 81.64 44.94 -35.85
C ARG A 81 80.47 45.21 -36.79
N GLU A 82 80.72 45.51 -38.06
CA GLU A 82 79.69 45.63 -39.10
C GLU A 82 78.97 44.28 -39.35
N ARG A 83 79.73 43.18 -39.44
CA ARG A 83 79.17 41.81 -39.52
C ARG A 83 78.28 41.50 -38.30
N GLY A 84 78.71 41.86 -37.10
CA GLY A 84 77.91 41.71 -35.88
C GLY A 84 76.64 42.58 -35.87
N LEU A 85 76.72 43.82 -36.35
CA LEU A 85 75.55 44.71 -36.47
C LEU A 85 74.51 44.19 -37.47
N LYS A 86 74.96 43.61 -38.60
CA LYS A 86 74.07 42.97 -39.59
C LYS A 86 73.32 41.77 -38.99
N ALA A 87 74.03 40.86 -38.32
CA ALA A 87 73.40 39.72 -37.66
C ALA A 87 72.37 40.14 -36.59
N MET A 88 72.67 41.16 -35.78
CA MET A 88 71.70 41.71 -34.82
C MET A 88 70.51 42.40 -35.50
N HIS A 89 70.69 43.01 -36.66
CA HIS A 89 69.60 43.59 -37.44
C HIS A 89 68.65 42.52 -37.99
N GLU A 90 69.20 41.43 -38.54
CA GLU A 90 68.45 40.27 -39.02
C GLU A 90 67.67 39.58 -37.88
N GLU A 91 68.28 39.44 -36.70
CA GLU A 91 67.61 38.91 -35.50
C GLU A 91 66.45 39.82 -35.03
N LEU A 92 66.65 41.14 -35.03
CA LEU A 92 65.61 42.11 -34.70
C LEU A 92 64.47 42.12 -35.73
N GLU A 93 64.77 41.94 -37.02
CA GLU A 93 63.75 41.86 -38.08
C GLU A 93 62.92 40.56 -37.97
N SER A 94 63.54 39.43 -37.58
CA SER A 94 62.81 38.19 -37.26
C SER A 94 61.87 38.41 -36.07
N LYS A 95 62.38 38.99 -34.98
CA LYS A 95 61.59 39.28 -33.77
C LYS A 95 60.45 40.28 -34.03
N MET A 96 60.62 41.23 -34.93
CA MET A 96 59.54 42.13 -35.35
C MET A 96 58.39 41.34 -36.00
N LYS A 97 58.71 40.41 -36.91
CA LYS A 97 57.71 39.56 -37.60
C LYS A 97 57.00 38.60 -36.65
N GLU A 98 57.72 38.07 -35.66
CA GLU A 98 57.11 37.27 -34.57
C GLU A 98 56.14 38.12 -33.73
N LEU A 99 56.51 39.36 -33.38
CA LEU A 99 55.64 40.28 -32.65
C LEU A 99 54.41 40.70 -33.44
N ASP A 100 54.52 40.93 -34.75
CA ASP A 100 53.38 41.23 -35.63
C ASP A 100 52.41 40.04 -35.73
N SER A 101 52.92 38.79 -35.76
CA SER A 101 52.08 37.59 -35.71
C SER A 101 51.33 37.48 -34.37
N VAL A 102 52.05 37.62 -33.24
CA VAL A 102 51.45 37.58 -31.90
C VAL A 102 50.43 38.70 -31.69
N LYS A 103 50.67 39.88 -32.28
CA LYS A 103 49.71 40.99 -32.29
C LYS A 103 48.42 40.62 -33.05
N GLY A 104 48.54 39.97 -34.21
CA GLY A 104 47.39 39.47 -34.97
C GLY A 104 46.59 38.40 -34.22
N ASP A 105 47.26 37.46 -33.55
CA ASP A 105 46.63 36.44 -32.72
C ASP A 105 45.88 37.07 -31.52
N LEU A 106 46.45 38.10 -30.89
CA LEU A 106 45.81 38.86 -29.81
C LEU A 106 44.60 39.68 -30.29
N GLU A 107 44.69 40.31 -31.46
CA GLU A 107 43.58 41.06 -32.06
C GLU A 107 42.42 40.11 -32.43
N SER A 108 42.71 38.94 -33.00
CA SER A 108 41.70 37.90 -33.23
C SER A 108 41.12 37.35 -31.92
N GLY A 109 41.96 37.16 -30.90
CA GLY A 109 41.55 36.67 -29.58
C GLY A 109 40.61 37.64 -28.86
N LEU A 110 40.82 38.95 -29.00
CA LEU A 110 39.96 39.99 -28.43
C LEU A 110 38.54 39.93 -29.01
N ILE A 111 38.41 39.85 -30.33
CA ILE A 111 37.11 39.71 -31.03
C ILE A 111 36.37 38.44 -30.55
N ASP A 112 37.11 37.33 -30.35
CA ASP A 112 36.57 36.07 -29.89
C ASP A 112 36.16 36.11 -28.39
N VAL A 113 36.71 37.04 -27.60
CA VAL A 113 36.29 37.33 -26.21
C VAL A 113 35.06 38.24 -26.19
N GLU A 114 35.03 39.34 -26.94
CA GLU A 114 33.85 40.22 -27.07
C GLU A 114 32.62 39.42 -27.55
N ALA A 115 32.82 38.52 -28.52
CA ALA A 115 31.78 37.62 -29.00
C ALA A 115 31.31 36.60 -27.94
N ARG A 116 32.17 36.19 -26.99
CA ARG A 116 31.78 35.36 -25.83
C ARG A 116 31.01 36.18 -24.79
N GLU A 117 31.47 37.38 -24.46
CA GLU A 117 30.84 38.29 -23.50
C GLU A 117 29.38 38.58 -23.91
N LYS A 118 29.16 38.98 -25.17
CA LYS A 118 27.80 39.21 -25.69
C LYS A 118 26.90 37.97 -25.59
N ARG A 119 27.43 36.76 -25.84
CA ARG A 119 26.65 35.52 -25.68
C ARG A 119 26.26 35.25 -24.22
N ILE A 120 27.12 35.62 -23.27
CA ILE A 120 26.81 35.53 -21.84
C ILE A 120 25.75 36.57 -21.45
N GLU A 121 25.86 37.80 -21.95
CA GLU A 121 24.87 38.86 -21.71
C GLU A 121 23.47 38.46 -22.23
N ASP A 122 23.37 37.89 -23.43
CA ASP A 122 22.12 37.40 -24.00
C ASP A 122 21.56 36.16 -23.26
N GLN A 123 22.43 35.30 -22.72
CA GLN A 123 22.02 34.22 -21.82
C GLN A 123 21.51 34.73 -20.46
N MET A 124 22.11 35.78 -19.90
CA MET A 124 21.65 36.40 -18.65
C MET A 124 20.25 36.98 -18.80
N LYS A 125 19.98 37.72 -19.88
CA LYS A 125 18.63 38.24 -20.21
C LYS A 125 17.59 37.12 -20.34
N LEU A 126 17.96 35.98 -20.94
CA LEU A 126 17.10 34.80 -21.04
C LEU A 126 16.77 34.22 -19.66
N ILE A 127 17.78 34.13 -18.78
CA ILE A 127 17.65 33.62 -17.40
C ILE A 127 16.76 34.54 -16.56
N GLU A 128 16.94 35.87 -16.65
CA GLU A 128 16.07 36.86 -16.01
C GLU A 128 14.61 36.70 -16.45
N GLY A 129 14.37 36.54 -17.75
CA GLY A 129 13.03 36.27 -18.31
C GLY A 129 12.41 34.93 -17.88
N VAL A 130 13.21 33.97 -17.41
CA VAL A 130 12.71 32.73 -16.77
C VAL A 130 12.42 32.96 -15.29
N PHE A 131 13.26 33.72 -14.57
CA PHE A 131 13.00 34.09 -13.18
C PHE A 131 11.71 34.93 -13.02
N GLU A 132 11.42 35.87 -13.92
CA GLU A 132 10.19 36.68 -13.85
C GLU A 132 8.91 35.81 -14.00
N LYS A 133 8.96 34.78 -14.86
CA LYS A 133 7.88 33.79 -15.00
C LYS A 133 7.71 32.98 -13.73
N PHE A 134 8.79 32.41 -13.20
CA PHE A 134 8.76 31.64 -11.95
C PHE A 134 8.29 32.47 -10.74
N CYS A 135 8.67 33.75 -10.68
CA CYS A 135 8.18 34.70 -9.69
C CYS A 135 6.68 35.01 -9.84
N SER A 136 6.15 34.95 -11.06
CA SER A 136 4.72 35.11 -11.34
C SER A 136 3.92 33.84 -10.98
N GLU A 137 4.42 32.66 -11.37
CA GLU A 137 3.85 31.35 -10.99
C GLU A 137 3.81 31.17 -9.47
N ARG A 138 4.88 31.57 -8.75
CA ARG A 138 4.91 31.56 -7.28
C ARG A 138 3.78 32.39 -6.65
N LYS A 139 3.51 33.60 -7.17
CA LYS A 139 2.43 34.48 -6.67
C LYS A 139 1.06 33.81 -6.84
N GLU A 140 0.85 33.11 -7.95
CA GLU A 140 -0.39 32.37 -8.23
C GLU A 140 -0.55 31.15 -7.31
N VAL A 141 0.52 30.40 -7.05
CA VAL A 141 0.51 29.29 -6.07
C VAL A 141 0.19 29.79 -4.65
N GLU A 142 0.78 30.91 -4.21
CA GLU A 142 0.49 31.51 -2.91
C GLU A 142 -0.98 31.98 -2.81
N ARG A 143 -1.55 32.51 -3.91
CA ARG A 143 -2.97 32.89 -4.02
C ARG A 143 -3.90 31.66 -3.91
N ILE A 144 -3.56 30.57 -4.58
CA ILE A 144 -4.32 29.30 -4.52
C ILE A 144 -4.26 28.70 -3.12
N LYS A 145 -3.09 28.70 -2.48
CA LYS A 145 -2.89 28.26 -1.09
C LYS A 145 -3.79 29.04 -0.12
N GLY A 146 -3.79 30.38 -0.17
CA GLY A 146 -4.66 31.20 0.70
C GLY A 146 -6.16 30.93 0.51
N TRP A 147 -6.58 30.60 -0.72
CA TRP A 147 -7.96 30.17 -1.00
C TRP A 147 -8.28 28.79 -0.38
N LEU A 148 -7.36 27.83 -0.48
CA LEU A 148 -7.49 26.50 0.14
C LEU A 148 -7.54 26.59 1.68
N GLU A 149 -6.70 27.42 2.29
CA GLU A 149 -6.70 27.67 3.74
C GLU A 149 -8.05 28.24 4.22
N GLY A 150 -8.62 29.21 3.50
CA GLY A 150 -9.96 29.74 3.78
C GLY A 150 -11.07 28.69 3.63
N ARG A 151 -11.00 27.83 2.60
CA ARG A 151 -11.93 26.72 2.39
C ARG A 151 -11.84 25.66 3.48
N PHE A 152 -10.65 25.41 4.03
CA PHE A 152 -10.45 24.46 5.12
C PHE A 152 -11.14 24.91 6.42
N GLU A 153 -11.00 26.18 6.82
CA GLU A 153 -11.69 26.68 8.01
C GLU A 153 -13.22 26.74 7.83
N GLU A 154 -13.72 26.99 6.61
CA GLU A 154 -15.15 26.88 6.28
C GLU A 154 -15.69 25.45 6.51
N VAL A 155 -14.95 24.42 6.06
CA VAL A 155 -15.30 23.00 6.29
C VAL A 155 -15.30 22.68 7.79
N LYS A 156 -14.25 23.08 8.50
CA LYS A 156 -14.08 22.90 9.96
C LYS A 156 -15.16 23.61 10.80
N LEU A 157 -15.75 24.70 10.30
CA LEU A 157 -16.94 25.33 10.88
C LEU A 157 -18.22 24.52 10.58
N LYS A 158 -18.36 23.98 9.37
CA LYS A 158 -19.49 23.12 8.98
C LYS A 158 -19.51 21.80 9.76
N GLU A 159 -18.36 21.17 10.00
CA GLU A 159 -18.21 19.98 10.84
C GLU A 159 -18.73 20.21 12.27
N LYS A 160 -18.30 21.33 12.91
CA LYS A 160 -18.81 21.73 14.23
C LYS A 160 -20.34 21.91 14.21
N GLY A 161 -20.88 22.53 13.15
CA GLY A 161 -22.32 22.67 12.95
C GLY A 161 -23.06 21.34 12.77
N LEU A 162 -22.46 20.37 12.07
CA LEU A 162 -23.00 19.02 11.89
C LEU A 162 -22.99 18.23 13.20
N ALA A 163 -21.91 18.29 13.99
CA ALA A 163 -21.84 17.63 15.30
C ALA A 163 -22.88 18.17 16.31
N ILE A 164 -23.29 19.44 16.19
CA ILE A 164 -24.41 20.01 16.97
C ILE A 164 -25.75 19.46 16.48
N LYS A 165 -25.96 19.36 15.15
CA LYS A 165 -27.18 18.77 14.57
C LYS A 165 -27.32 17.29 14.92
N GLU A 166 -26.24 16.52 14.86
CA GLU A 166 -26.18 15.10 15.23
C GLU A 166 -26.66 14.87 16.67
N LYS A 167 -26.15 15.65 17.64
CA LYS A 167 -26.62 15.62 19.04
C LYS A 167 -28.11 15.98 19.16
N SER A 168 -28.60 16.92 18.35
CA SER A 168 -30.02 17.30 18.28
C SER A 168 -30.91 16.21 17.66
N ILE A 169 -30.36 15.37 16.78
CA ILE A 169 -31.04 14.20 16.19
C ILE A 169 -31.09 13.06 17.21
N LYS A 170 -29.95 12.69 17.81
CA LYS A 170 -29.87 11.65 18.86
C LYS A 170 -30.84 11.91 20.02
N ASN A 171 -30.98 13.18 20.45
CA ASN A 171 -31.96 13.56 21.47
C ASN A 171 -33.43 13.40 21.01
N ARG A 172 -33.73 13.56 19.72
CA ARG A 172 -35.08 13.28 19.15
C ARG A 172 -35.33 11.77 19.03
N GLU A 173 -34.34 10.99 18.59
CA GLU A 173 -34.42 9.53 18.50
C GLU A 173 -34.73 8.91 19.87
N ILE A 174 -34.02 9.33 20.92
CA ILE A 174 -34.29 8.91 22.31
C ILE A 174 -35.71 9.30 22.75
N LYS A 175 -36.21 10.48 22.36
CA LYS A 175 -37.58 10.91 22.69
C LYS A 175 -38.64 10.10 21.94
N LEU A 176 -38.40 9.75 20.67
CA LEU A 176 -39.27 8.91 19.86
C LEU A 176 -39.29 7.46 20.38
N GLY A 177 -38.13 6.89 20.74
CA GLY A 177 -38.05 5.55 21.35
C GLY A 177 -38.87 5.43 22.64
N LYS A 178 -38.81 6.45 23.51
CA LYS A 178 -39.67 6.52 24.71
C LYS A 178 -41.15 6.63 24.37
N LEU A 179 -41.51 7.33 23.29
CA LEU A 179 -42.90 7.47 22.85
C LEU A 179 -43.44 6.14 22.30
N MET A 180 -42.65 5.42 21.48
CA MET A 180 -43.04 4.11 20.94
C MET A 180 -43.29 3.11 22.07
N ALA A 181 -42.42 3.04 23.08
CA ALA A 181 -42.60 2.14 24.22
C ALA A 181 -43.89 2.42 25.05
N ASP A 182 -44.31 3.68 25.15
CA ASP A 182 -45.58 4.08 25.77
C ASP A 182 -46.80 3.67 24.90
N TYR A 183 -46.69 3.78 23.57
CA TYR A 183 -47.70 3.24 22.65
C TYR A 183 -47.77 1.71 22.68
N ASP A 184 -46.65 0.99 22.71
CA ASP A 184 -46.61 -0.48 22.83
C ASP A 184 -47.27 -0.97 24.13
N LEU A 185 -47.06 -0.26 25.24
CA LEU A 185 -47.69 -0.56 26.52
C LEU A 185 -49.21 -0.32 26.46
N LYS A 186 -49.65 0.76 25.79
CA LYS A 186 -51.07 1.05 25.56
C LYS A 186 -51.74 0.02 24.66
N MET A 187 -51.08 -0.43 23.59
CA MET A 187 -51.55 -1.49 22.71
C MET A 187 -51.78 -2.80 23.47
N LYS A 188 -50.79 -3.26 24.25
CA LYS A 188 -50.93 -4.48 25.08
C LYS A 188 -52.07 -4.38 26.09
N ASN A 189 -52.35 -3.19 26.62
CA ASN A 189 -53.48 -2.94 27.50
C ASN A 189 -54.84 -2.90 26.76
N VAL A 190 -54.86 -2.56 25.46
CA VAL A 190 -56.05 -2.72 24.60
C VAL A 190 -56.28 -4.20 24.28
N GLU A 191 -55.26 -4.94 23.84
CA GLU A 191 -55.32 -6.38 23.57
C GLU A 191 -55.79 -7.19 24.81
N ALA A 192 -55.39 -6.77 26.01
CA ALA A 192 -55.84 -7.39 27.25
C ALA A 192 -57.33 -7.15 27.52
N LYS A 193 -57.83 -5.93 27.26
CA LYS A 193 -59.26 -5.59 27.41
C LYS A 193 -60.12 -6.23 26.32
N GLU A 194 -59.61 -6.38 25.11
CA GLU A 194 -60.28 -7.07 24.01
C GLU A 194 -60.56 -8.54 24.38
N LYS A 195 -59.55 -9.24 24.94
CA LYS A 195 -59.71 -10.61 25.48
C LYS A 195 -60.67 -10.67 26.68
N GLU A 196 -60.64 -9.66 27.56
CA GLU A 196 -61.60 -9.56 28.68
C GLU A 196 -63.05 -9.39 28.20
N LEU A 197 -63.26 -8.65 27.10
CA LEU A 197 -64.56 -8.49 26.45
C LEU A 197 -65.01 -9.76 25.72
N GLU A 198 -64.11 -10.44 25.00
CA GLU A 198 -64.40 -11.72 24.32
C GLU A 198 -64.87 -12.81 25.31
N ILE A 199 -64.29 -12.84 26.52
CA ILE A 199 -64.73 -13.74 27.61
C ILE A 199 -66.13 -13.36 28.11
N LYS A 200 -66.43 -12.05 28.23
CA LYS A 200 -67.75 -11.57 28.67
C LYS A 200 -68.83 -11.81 27.62
N GLU A 201 -68.51 -11.64 26.34
CA GLU A 201 -69.42 -11.91 25.21
C GLU A 201 -69.83 -13.38 25.20
N LYS A 202 -68.87 -14.31 25.30
CA LYS A 202 -69.14 -15.75 25.43
C LYS A 202 -70.02 -16.07 26.64
N SER A 203 -69.77 -15.43 27.79
CA SER A 203 -70.63 -15.58 28.98
C SER A 203 -72.06 -15.08 28.77
N ILE A 204 -72.25 -14.01 27.99
CA ILE A 204 -73.57 -13.47 27.64
C ILE A 204 -74.32 -14.43 26.70
N ASP A 205 -73.67 -14.98 25.68
CA ASP A 205 -74.28 -16.00 24.80
C ASP A 205 -74.61 -17.30 25.57
N ASP A 206 -73.77 -17.69 26.52
CA ASP A 206 -74.03 -18.79 27.46
C ASP A 206 -75.30 -18.54 28.31
N HIS A 207 -75.48 -17.31 28.80
CA HIS A 207 -76.68 -16.90 29.53
C HIS A 207 -77.92 -16.81 28.64
N LYS A 208 -77.77 -16.33 27.40
CA LYS A 208 -78.83 -16.27 26.39
C LYS A 208 -79.31 -17.66 25.99
N SER A 209 -78.41 -18.60 25.72
CA SER A 209 -78.77 -19.99 25.42
C SER A 209 -79.54 -20.65 26.57
N LYS A 210 -79.14 -20.39 27.83
CA LYS A 210 -79.88 -20.87 29.02
C LYS A 210 -81.28 -20.22 29.12
N LEU A 211 -81.42 -18.95 28.77
CA LEU A 211 -82.72 -18.27 28.72
C LEU A 211 -83.62 -18.82 27.61
N ASP A 212 -83.07 -19.05 26.40
CA ASP A 212 -83.78 -19.64 25.27
C ASP A 212 -84.29 -21.07 25.59
N GLN A 213 -83.48 -21.86 26.32
CA GLN A 213 -83.89 -23.18 26.84
C GLN A 213 -85.05 -23.07 27.85
N VAL A 214 -85.01 -22.11 28.77
CA VAL A 214 -86.10 -21.87 29.74
C VAL A 214 -87.37 -21.39 29.05
N LEU A 215 -87.26 -20.51 28.05
CA LEU A 215 -88.39 -20.08 27.23
C LEU A 215 -89.01 -21.23 26.44
N HIS A 216 -88.18 -22.11 25.84
CA HIS A 216 -88.66 -23.29 25.14
C HIS A 216 -89.33 -24.30 26.09
N HIS A 217 -88.84 -24.45 27.33
CA HIS A 217 -89.49 -25.26 28.35
C HIS A 217 -90.88 -24.70 28.71
N TYR A 218 -90.97 -23.40 29.02
CA TYR A 218 -92.24 -22.73 29.32
C TYR A 218 -93.26 -22.81 28.16
N MET A 219 -92.81 -22.65 26.91
CA MET A 219 -93.68 -22.82 25.73
C MET A 219 -94.19 -24.27 25.62
N GLY A 220 -93.37 -25.26 25.93
CA GLY A 220 -93.76 -26.68 25.96
C GLY A 220 -94.76 -26.99 27.08
N GLU A 221 -94.56 -26.45 28.28
CA GLU A 221 -95.54 -26.56 29.37
C GLU A 221 -96.87 -25.89 28.99
N MET A 222 -96.83 -24.67 28.44
CA MET A 222 -98.04 -23.96 28.03
C MET A 222 -98.79 -24.68 26.90
N MET A 223 -98.08 -25.32 25.95
CA MET A 223 -98.69 -26.18 24.94
C MET A 223 -99.36 -27.42 25.56
N ASN A 224 -98.72 -28.06 26.55
CA ASN A 224 -99.33 -29.16 27.30
C ASN A 224 -100.57 -28.73 28.11
N VAL A 225 -100.56 -27.52 28.68
CA VAL A 225 -101.74 -26.94 29.36
C VAL A 225 -102.87 -26.64 28.38
N MET A 226 -102.57 -26.08 27.19
CA MET A 226 -103.58 -25.88 26.14
C MET A 226 -104.17 -27.21 25.66
N LYS A 227 -103.34 -28.24 25.44
CA LYS A 227 -103.82 -29.58 25.06
C LYS A 227 -104.73 -30.19 26.13
N LYS A 228 -104.36 -30.09 27.41
CA LYS A 228 -105.22 -30.54 28.53
C LYS A 228 -106.50 -29.74 28.66
N LYS A 229 -106.47 -28.44 28.35
CA LYS A 229 -107.69 -27.60 28.34
C LYS A 229 -108.66 -28.09 27.26
N GLU A 230 -108.18 -28.43 26.07
CA GLU A 230 -109.02 -28.98 24.99
C GLU A 230 -109.53 -30.39 25.34
N GLU A 231 -108.70 -31.24 25.95
CA GLU A 231 -109.11 -32.56 26.47
C GLU A 231 -110.18 -32.47 27.57
N VAL A 232 -110.16 -31.42 28.40
CA VAL A 232 -111.20 -31.14 29.39
C VAL A 232 -112.46 -30.60 28.70
N LYS A 233 -112.32 -29.65 27.76
CA LYS A 233 -113.45 -29.08 27.01
C LYS A 233 -114.23 -30.16 26.26
N ASN A 234 -113.54 -31.05 25.55
CA ASN A 234 -114.21 -32.14 24.81
C ASN A 234 -115.00 -33.05 25.76
N ARG A 235 -114.51 -33.28 26.98
CA ARG A 235 -115.26 -34.03 28.02
C ARG A 235 -116.42 -33.26 28.62
N GLU A 236 -116.33 -31.93 28.66
CA GLU A 236 -117.43 -31.05 29.05
C GLU A 236 -118.54 -31.09 28.00
N ASP A 237 -118.18 -31.02 26.70
CA ASP A 237 -119.10 -31.23 25.58
C ASP A 237 -119.73 -32.66 25.60
N GLU A 238 -118.95 -33.72 25.88
CA GLU A 238 -119.45 -35.10 26.07
C GLU A 238 -120.42 -35.24 27.25
N LEU A 239 -120.18 -34.51 28.35
CA LEU A 239 -121.03 -34.54 29.55
C LEU A 239 -122.36 -33.79 29.33
N ASP A 240 -122.34 -32.69 28.58
CA ASP A 240 -123.56 -31.97 28.18
C ASP A 240 -124.42 -32.79 27.22
N GLU A 241 -123.81 -33.54 26.28
CA GLU A 241 -124.54 -34.48 25.41
C GLU A 241 -125.21 -35.61 26.22
N MET A 242 -124.49 -36.21 27.19
CA MET A 242 -125.07 -37.18 28.13
C MET A 242 -126.17 -36.57 29.03
N LEU A 243 -126.08 -35.29 29.41
CA LEU A 243 -127.14 -34.60 30.15
C LEU A 243 -128.41 -34.43 29.32
N VAL A 244 -128.29 -34.09 28.03
CA VAL A 244 -129.42 -34.04 27.08
C VAL A 244 -130.06 -35.42 26.92
N GLU A 245 -129.25 -36.48 26.83
CA GLU A 245 -129.73 -37.87 26.72
C GLU A 245 -130.43 -38.34 28.01
N ILE A 246 -129.89 -38.00 29.18
CA ILE A 246 -130.52 -38.24 30.49
C ILE A 246 -131.86 -37.49 30.61
N ASP A 247 -131.97 -36.24 30.14
CA ASP A 247 -133.22 -35.48 30.20
C ASP A 247 -134.26 -35.95 29.16
N LEU A 248 -133.81 -36.52 28.03
CA LEU A 248 -134.68 -37.29 27.12
C LEU A 248 -135.20 -38.56 27.83
N SER A 249 -134.32 -39.29 28.51
CA SER A 249 -134.70 -40.49 29.27
C SER A 249 -135.66 -40.17 30.43
N LYS A 250 -135.48 -39.07 31.16
CA LYS A 250 -136.43 -38.59 32.19
C LYS A 250 -137.80 -38.29 31.59
N ARG A 251 -137.86 -37.63 30.43
CA ARG A 251 -139.13 -37.38 29.71
C ARG A 251 -139.81 -38.68 29.30
N ASN A 252 -139.06 -39.67 28.82
CA ASN A 252 -139.59 -41.00 28.52
C ASN A 252 -140.11 -41.73 29.78
N VAL A 253 -139.46 -41.57 30.94
CA VAL A 253 -139.96 -42.10 32.22
C VAL A 253 -141.29 -41.43 32.62
N ILE A 254 -141.40 -40.10 32.50
CA ILE A 254 -142.66 -39.37 32.77
C ILE A 254 -143.79 -39.80 31.80
N GLU A 255 -143.45 -40.12 30.54
CA GLU A 255 -144.39 -40.70 29.58
C GLU A 255 -144.82 -42.13 29.99
N MET A 256 -143.89 -42.94 30.53
CA MET A 256 -144.20 -44.26 31.08
C MET A 256 -145.03 -44.20 32.37
N GLU A 257 -144.79 -43.25 33.28
CA GLU A 257 -145.59 -43.06 34.50
C GLU A 257 -147.06 -42.78 34.17
N LYS A 258 -147.35 -41.94 33.18
CA LYS A 258 -148.72 -41.73 32.66
C LYS A 258 -149.34 -43.00 32.08
N GLN A 259 -148.55 -43.85 31.42
CA GLN A 259 -149.03 -45.15 30.96
C GLN A 259 -149.25 -46.14 32.10
N VAL A 260 -148.50 -46.07 33.20
CA VAL A 260 -148.74 -46.86 34.41
C VAL A 260 -150.04 -46.42 35.07
N GLU A 261 -150.27 -45.12 35.28
CA GLU A 261 -151.51 -44.61 35.89
C GLU A 261 -152.77 -44.98 35.08
N PHE A 262 -152.65 -45.02 33.74
CA PHE A 262 -153.73 -45.49 32.86
C PHE A 262 -153.94 -47.02 32.94
N LYS A 263 -152.86 -47.79 33.07
CA LYS A 263 -152.92 -49.26 33.24
C LYS A 263 -153.42 -49.66 34.63
N GLU A 264 -153.15 -48.89 35.67
CA GLU A 264 -153.60 -49.14 37.05
C GLU A 264 -155.15 -49.11 37.15
N LYS A 265 -155.79 -48.16 36.45
CA LYS A 265 -157.25 -48.11 36.27
C LYS A 265 -157.81 -49.29 35.45
N ILE A 266 -157.02 -49.90 34.57
CA ILE A 266 -157.39 -51.13 33.85
C ILE A 266 -157.20 -52.37 34.74
N ILE A 267 -156.17 -52.40 35.60
CA ILE A 267 -155.85 -53.54 36.47
C ILE A 267 -156.95 -53.78 37.51
N GLN A 268 -157.57 -52.75 38.10
CA GLN A 268 -158.73 -52.94 39.00
C GLN A 268 -159.93 -53.62 38.32
N ILE A 269 -160.12 -53.41 37.01
CA ILE A 269 -161.14 -54.08 36.19
C ILE A 269 -160.69 -55.52 35.81
N HIS A 270 -159.38 -55.79 35.81
CA HIS A 270 -158.82 -57.09 35.48
C HIS A 270 -158.73 -58.04 36.70
N GLU A 271 -158.42 -57.52 37.88
CA GLU A 271 -158.29 -58.28 39.14
C GLU A 271 -159.61 -58.96 39.57
N THR A 272 -160.74 -58.31 39.29
CA THR A 272 -162.08 -58.90 39.47
C THR A 272 -162.41 -60.01 38.46
N ASN A 273 -161.70 -60.08 37.33
CA ASN A 273 -161.94 -61.05 36.25
C ASN A 273 -160.88 -62.18 36.17
N MET A 274 -159.67 -61.98 36.71
CA MET A 274 -158.57 -62.95 36.67
C MET A 274 -158.51 -63.95 37.83
N ASN A 275 -159.51 -63.96 38.73
CA ASN A 275 -159.71 -65.03 39.72
C ASN A 275 -160.18 -66.38 39.08
N LYS A 276 -159.70 -66.71 37.87
CA LYS A 276 -160.21 -67.84 37.06
C LYS A 276 -159.25 -68.54 36.09
N ALA A 277 -158.00 -68.10 35.94
CA ALA A 277 -156.94 -68.83 35.22
C ALA A 277 -155.69 -68.86 36.10
N TRP A 278 -155.27 -70.01 36.63
CA TRP A 278 -154.41 -70.99 35.94
C TRP A 278 -153.12 -70.33 35.44
N ALA A 279 -151.98 -70.40 36.13
CA ALA A 279 -151.22 -71.57 36.59
C ALA A 279 -150.58 -72.38 35.45
N GLU A 280 -149.55 -71.82 34.80
CA GLU A 280 -148.55 -72.55 33.98
C GLU A 280 -147.27 -71.69 33.70
N LEU A 281 -146.06 -72.29 33.80
CA LEU A 281 -144.81 -72.09 33.02
C LEU A 281 -143.86 -70.83 33.12
N GLU A 282 -142.97 -70.76 34.13
CA GLU A 282 -141.52 -71.17 34.11
C GLU A 282 -140.39 -70.69 33.08
N MET A 283 -139.42 -69.80 33.49
CA MET A 283 -137.88 -69.83 33.43
C MET A 283 -136.84 -69.46 32.23
N LYS A 284 -135.75 -68.64 32.54
CA LYS A 284 -134.21 -68.72 32.31
C LYS A 284 -133.29 -68.13 31.10
N SER A 285 -131.98 -67.70 31.33
CA SER A 285 -130.84 -67.24 30.36
C SER A 285 -129.34 -66.95 30.91
N LYS A 286 -128.22 -66.70 30.11
CA LYS A 286 -126.69 -66.36 30.38
C LYS A 286 -125.77 -66.04 29.09
N GLU A 287 -124.41 -65.77 28.87
CA GLU A 287 -123.08 -65.12 29.37
C GLU A 287 -121.81 -65.38 28.36
N ALA A 288 -120.47 -64.96 28.30
CA ALA A 288 -119.44 -63.89 28.71
C ALA A 288 -117.90 -64.03 28.10
N SER A 289 -116.86 -63.12 28.31
CA SER A 289 -115.30 -63.14 28.10
C SER A 289 -114.56 -62.16 27.05
N SER A 290 -113.20 -61.88 26.79
CA SER A 290 -111.74 -62.27 27.15
C SER A 290 -110.52 -61.25 26.70
N VAL A 291 -109.15 -61.52 26.80
CA VAL A 291 -107.88 -60.58 26.70
C VAL A 291 -106.50 -61.21 26.06
N GLU A 292 -105.17 -60.82 25.82
CA GLU A 292 -103.95 -59.85 26.07
C GLU A 292 -102.71 -60.00 24.98
N TYR A 293 -101.39 -59.53 24.84
CA TYR A 293 -100.32 -58.52 25.36
C TYR A 293 -99.02 -58.08 24.44
N SER A 294 -97.69 -57.93 24.89
CA SER A 294 -96.51 -57.06 24.31
C SER A 294 -94.92 -57.42 24.45
N ILE A 295 -93.87 -56.68 23.84
CA ILE A 295 -92.40 -56.28 24.29
C ILE A 295 -91.00 -56.42 23.42
N VAL A 296 -89.86 -55.64 23.69
CA VAL A 296 -88.28 -55.79 23.52
C VAL A 296 -87.30 -55.13 22.38
N LYS A 297 -85.96 -54.75 22.64
CA LYS A 297 -84.83 -54.19 21.68
C LYS A 297 -83.29 -53.92 22.18
N PRO A 298 -82.11 -54.14 21.42
CA PRO A 298 -80.63 -53.75 21.75
C PRO A 298 -79.43 -53.53 20.63
N GLU A 299 -78.17 -52.98 20.89
CA GLU A 299 -76.97 -52.66 19.93
C GLU A 299 -75.41 -52.48 20.42
N PRO A 300 -74.27 -52.64 19.60
CA PRO A 300 -72.77 -52.35 19.89
C PRO A 300 -71.66 -51.94 18.74
N TRP A 301 -70.31 -51.59 18.99
CA TRP A 301 -69.09 -51.30 18.02
C TRP A 301 -67.59 -51.19 18.62
N SER A 302 -66.41 -51.01 17.87
CA SER A 302 -64.96 -50.83 18.41
C SER A 302 -63.65 -50.43 17.54
N ASP A 303 -62.64 -49.67 18.10
CA ASP A 303 -61.08 -49.61 18.08
C ASP A 303 -60.03 -49.01 16.99
N ASP A 304 -58.77 -48.67 17.45
CA ASP A 304 -57.38 -48.38 16.85
C ASP A 304 -56.99 -47.03 16.08
N GLY A 305 -55.75 -46.47 15.89
CA GLY A 305 -54.30 -46.66 16.32
C GLY A 305 -53.14 -45.80 15.64
N SER A 306 -51.84 -45.97 16.03
CA SER A 306 -50.49 -45.57 15.38
C SER A 306 -49.98 -44.08 15.28
N TYR A 307 -48.72 -43.64 14.93
CA TYR A 307 -47.25 -44.05 15.04
C TYR A 307 -46.20 -42.96 14.48
N ALA A 308 -44.88 -42.86 14.89
CA ALA A 308 -43.78 -41.99 14.28
C ALA A 308 -42.27 -42.23 14.71
N ASP A 309 -41.23 -41.90 13.87
CA ASP A 309 -39.82 -41.34 14.14
C ASP A 309 -38.80 -41.49 12.94
N ILE A 310 -37.62 -40.79 12.91
CA ILE A 310 -36.60 -40.70 11.81
C ILE A 310 -35.12 -40.68 12.33
N ARG A 311 -34.13 -41.15 11.55
CA ARG A 311 -32.68 -40.97 11.83
C ARG A 311 -31.79 -40.48 10.66
N PHE A 312 -30.66 -39.86 11.03
CA PHE A 312 -29.51 -39.40 10.22
C PHE A 312 -29.75 -38.27 9.18
N SER A 313 -29.71 -37.02 9.65
CA SER A 313 -29.32 -35.86 8.83
C SER A 313 -28.76 -34.69 9.66
N VAL A 314 -27.56 -34.20 9.32
CA VAL A 314 -27.02 -32.84 9.58
C VAL A 314 -27.38 -32.21 10.94
N THR A 315 -26.59 -32.50 11.99
CA THR A 315 -26.76 -31.93 13.35
C THR A 315 -25.48 -31.33 13.95
N MET A 316 -24.54 -30.90 13.12
CA MET A 316 -23.39 -30.08 13.55
C MET A 316 -23.72 -28.61 13.28
N ASP A 317 -23.62 -27.75 14.29
CA ASP A 317 -23.79 -26.31 14.09
C ASP A 317 -22.54 -25.68 13.46
N GLY A 318 -22.68 -24.50 12.85
CA GLY A 318 -21.57 -23.85 12.15
C GLY A 318 -20.39 -23.57 13.10
N ASN A 319 -20.69 -23.25 14.35
CA ASN A 319 -19.72 -23.02 15.41
C ASN A 319 -18.84 -24.26 15.69
N SER A 320 -19.45 -25.46 15.78
CA SER A 320 -18.72 -26.73 15.92
C SER A 320 -17.95 -27.10 14.65
N LEU A 321 -18.49 -26.79 13.46
CA LEU A 321 -17.80 -27.02 12.18
C LEU A 321 -16.51 -26.18 12.07
N LEU A 322 -16.53 -24.90 12.48
CA LEU A 322 -15.32 -24.07 12.54
C LEU A 322 -14.31 -24.62 13.57
N LEU A 323 -14.77 -25.04 14.75
CA LEU A 323 -13.90 -25.61 15.78
C LEU A 323 -13.24 -26.92 15.33
N TYR A 324 -13.98 -27.77 14.60
CA TYR A 324 -13.46 -28.99 14.00
C TYR A 324 -12.31 -28.69 13.02
N LEU A 325 -12.49 -27.75 12.09
CA LEU A 325 -11.45 -27.37 11.13
C LEU A 325 -10.21 -26.76 11.80
N ILE A 326 -10.40 -25.94 12.85
CA ILE A 326 -9.29 -25.38 13.64
C ILE A 326 -8.48 -26.48 14.33
N ASN A 327 -9.13 -27.53 14.83
CA ASN A 327 -8.45 -28.67 15.45
C ASN A 327 -7.71 -29.54 14.43
N HIS A 328 -8.17 -29.60 13.18
CA HIS A 328 -7.54 -30.31 12.05
C HIS A 328 -6.55 -29.44 11.23
N LYS A 329 -5.85 -28.51 11.90
CA LYS A 329 -4.96 -27.51 11.28
C LYS A 329 -3.82 -28.04 10.37
N GLY A 330 -3.47 -29.31 10.50
CA GLY A 330 -2.46 -29.98 9.66
C GLY A 330 -3.02 -30.52 8.34
N ASP A 331 -4.33 -30.79 8.29
CA ASP A 331 -4.98 -31.53 7.20
C ASP A 331 -5.80 -30.61 6.28
N LEU A 332 -6.03 -29.35 6.68
CA LEU A 332 -6.88 -28.35 6.01
C LEU A 332 -6.75 -28.31 4.48
N ASP A 333 -5.52 -28.35 3.96
CA ASP A 333 -5.24 -28.24 2.52
C ASP A 333 -5.72 -29.48 1.74
N SER A 334 -5.88 -30.63 2.42
CA SER A 334 -6.42 -31.87 1.86
C SER A 334 -7.94 -32.04 2.09
N MET A 335 -8.50 -31.41 3.14
CA MET A 335 -9.93 -31.52 3.49
C MET A 335 -10.87 -30.73 2.56
N SER A 336 -10.35 -30.06 1.52
CA SER A 336 -11.13 -29.20 0.61
C SER A 336 -12.32 -29.91 -0.03
N ASP A 337 -12.12 -31.11 -0.56
CA ASP A 337 -13.20 -31.90 -1.17
C ASP A 337 -14.16 -32.51 -0.14
N GLU A 338 -13.68 -32.87 1.05
CA GLU A 338 -14.52 -33.37 2.14
C GLU A 338 -15.46 -32.28 2.67
N VAL A 339 -14.94 -31.06 2.86
CA VAL A 339 -15.71 -29.89 3.29
C VAL A 339 -16.71 -29.47 2.21
N TYR A 340 -16.33 -29.53 0.93
CA TYR A 340 -17.25 -29.33 -0.20
C TYR A 340 -18.41 -30.34 -0.17
N GLU A 341 -18.10 -31.64 -0.07
CA GLU A 341 -19.08 -32.72 -0.03
C GLU A 341 -19.97 -32.68 1.22
N ALA A 342 -19.44 -32.23 2.37
CA ALA A 342 -20.21 -32.07 3.60
C ALA A 342 -21.16 -30.86 3.54
N LEU A 343 -20.66 -29.70 3.08
CA LEU A 343 -21.47 -28.50 2.90
C LEU A 343 -22.56 -28.71 1.82
N GLY A 344 -22.24 -29.42 0.73
CA GLY A 344 -23.19 -29.75 -0.35
C GLY A 344 -24.37 -30.62 0.11
N LYS A 345 -24.22 -31.38 1.19
CA LYS A 345 -25.29 -32.17 1.81
C LYS A 345 -26.10 -31.40 2.87
N SER A 346 -25.75 -30.14 3.16
CA SER A 346 -26.53 -29.28 4.05
C SER A 346 -27.78 -28.74 3.36
N LYS A 347 -28.88 -28.58 4.12
CA LYS A 347 -30.10 -27.93 3.63
C LYS A 347 -29.94 -26.41 3.46
N GLU A 348 -29.06 -25.80 4.25
CA GLU A 348 -28.79 -24.36 4.23
C GLU A 348 -27.27 -24.08 4.32
N PRO A 349 -26.44 -24.42 3.31
CA PRO A 349 -24.99 -24.26 3.37
C PRO A 349 -24.54 -22.81 3.64
N GLY A 350 -25.20 -21.83 3.00
CA GLY A 350 -24.94 -20.40 3.23
C GLY A 350 -25.34 -19.88 4.62
N LYS A 351 -26.13 -20.66 5.38
CA LYS A 351 -26.42 -20.40 6.80
C LYS A 351 -25.37 -21.06 7.68
N LEU A 352 -25.08 -22.33 7.46
CA LEU A 352 -24.11 -23.12 8.21
C LEU A 352 -22.71 -22.45 8.22
N VAL A 353 -22.28 -21.91 7.08
CA VAL A 353 -21.04 -21.11 6.96
C VAL A 353 -21.16 -19.74 7.62
N LEU A 354 -22.34 -19.11 7.65
CA LEU A 354 -22.53 -17.82 8.33
C LEU A 354 -22.50 -17.98 9.86
N ASP A 355 -23.16 -19.00 10.38
CA ASP A 355 -23.19 -19.37 11.80
C ASP A 355 -21.76 -19.73 12.28
N ALA A 356 -20.96 -20.37 11.42
CA ALA A 356 -19.53 -20.61 11.65
C ALA A 356 -18.73 -19.30 11.77
N LEU A 357 -18.85 -18.42 10.78
CA LEU A 357 -18.11 -17.15 10.72
C LEU A 357 -18.56 -16.15 11.79
N GLN A 358 -19.79 -16.24 12.30
CA GLN A 358 -20.22 -15.47 13.47
C GLN A 358 -19.35 -15.78 14.71
N GLY A 359 -18.74 -16.97 14.76
CA GLY A 359 -17.79 -17.36 15.79
C GLY A 359 -16.36 -16.85 15.61
N PHE A 360 -15.97 -16.30 14.44
CA PHE A 360 -14.58 -16.04 14.02
C PHE A 360 -13.75 -15.29 15.08
N TYR A 361 -14.16 -14.07 15.43
CA TYR A 361 -13.43 -13.24 16.39
C TYR A 361 -13.30 -13.90 17.77
N SER A 362 -14.31 -14.65 18.22
CA SER A 362 -14.25 -15.35 19.51
C SER A 362 -13.27 -16.53 19.55
N LYS A 363 -12.75 -17.00 18.41
CA LYS A 363 -11.64 -17.98 18.35
C LYS A 363 -10.32 -17.25 18.17
N LYS A 364 -10.32 -16.23 17.29
CA LYS A 364 -9.15 -15.39 16.99
C LYS A 364 -8.67 -14.54 18.18
N GLU A 365 -9.56 -14.21 19.11
CA GLU A 365 -9.27 -13.48 20.35
C GLU A 365 -9.00 -14.42 21.55
N ALA A 366 -9.00 -15.75 21.36
CA ALA A 366 -8.72 -16.74 22.41
C ALA A 366 -7.27 -17.26 22.32
N GLU A 367 -6.56 -17.33 23.45
CA GLU A 367 -5.14 -17.74 23.52
C GLU A 367 -4.87 -19.20 23.09
N GLU A 368 -5.93 -20.02 22.98
CA GLU A 368 -5.86 -21.43 22.56
C GLU A 368 -5.59 -21.60 21.05
N PHE A 369 -5.97 -20.62 20.21
CA PHE A 369 -6.00 -20.78 18.76
C PHE A 369 -5.06 -19.81 18.03
N GLU A 370 -4.28 -20.35 17.08
CA GLU A 370 -3.41 -19.56 16.21
C GLU A 370 -4.24 -18.76 15.19
N GLU A 371 -4.06 -17.43 15.11
CA GLU A 371 -4.76 -16.55 14.16
C GLU A 371 -4.70 -17.07 12.71
N ASP A 372 -3.55 -17.60 12.29
CA ASP A 372 -3.36 -18.22 10.98
C ASP A 372 -4.34 -19.37 10.70
N VAL A 373 -4.53 -20.26 11.68
CA VAL A 373 -5.39 -21.43 11.59
C VAL A 373 -6.86 -21.02 11.56
N VAL A 374 -7.25 -20.06 12.39
CA VAL A 374 -8.62 -19.50 12.38
C VAL A 374 -8.92 -18.83 11.03
N CYS A 375 -7.96 -18.11 10.46
CA CYS A 375 -8.08 -17.54 9.13
C CYS A 375 -8.18 -18.61 8.03
N ARG A 376 -7.25 -19.57 7.96
CA ARG A 376 -7.28 -20.65 6.93
C ARG A 376 -8.56 -21.48 7.00
N SER A 377 -9.00 -21.86 8.19
CA SER A 377 -10.27 -22.60 8.39
C SER A 377 -11.49 -21.82 7.89
N SER A 378 -11.49 -20.50 8.11
CA SER A 378 -12.57 -19.61 7.68
C SER A 378 -12.55 -19.35 6.16
N SER A 379 -11.36 -19.19 5.59
CA SER A 379 -11.16 -19.11 4.14
C SER A 379 -11.64 -20.37 3.43
N LEU A 380 -11.32 -21.56 3.96
CA LEU A 380 -11.74 -22.85 3.40
C LEU A 380 -13.27 -22.96 3.33
N LEU A 381 -13.97 -22.63 4.42
CA LEU A 381 -15.45 -22.61 4.45
C LEU A 381 -16.05 -21.64 3.43
N LEU A 382 -15.49 -20.42 3.33
CA LEU A 382 -15.93 -19.42 2.36
C LEU A 382 -15.64 -19.83 0.91
N GLU A 383 -14.52 -20.49 0.66
CA GLU A 383 -14.15 -21.00 -0.65
C GLU A 383 -15.03 -22.14 -1.11
N GLN A 384 -15.26 -23.15 -0.26
CA GLN A 384 -16.17 -24.24 -0.62
C GLN A 384 -17.62 -23.74 -0.75
N LEU A 385 -18.03 -22.71 0.00
CA LEU A 385 -19.31 -22.03 -0.23
C LEU A 385 -19.39 -21.37 -1.62
N ARG A 386 -18.31 -20.72 -2.11
CA ARG A 386 -18.26 -20.19 -3.49
C ARG A 386 -18.28 -21.30 -4.54
N ARG A 387 -17.57 -22.41 -4.29
CA ARG A 387 -17.51 -23.60 -5.16
C ARG A 387 -18.87 -24.30 -5.30
N ILE A 388 -19.68 -24.30 -4.23
CA ILE A 388 -21.08 -24.80 -4.26
C ILE A 388 -22.02 -23.77 -4.91
N SER A 389 -21.76 -22.48 -4.74
CA SER A 389 -22.59 -21.35 -5.23
C SER A 389 -24.10 -21.49 -4.94
N PRO A 390 -24.51 -21.78 -3.69
CA PRO A 390 -25.92 -22.03 -3.36
C PRO A 390 -26.76 -20.75 -3.47
N HIS A 391 -28.09 -20.90 -3.57
CA HIS A 391 -29.00 -19.76 -3.55
C HIS A 391 -29.12 -19.16 -2.14
N ILE A 392 -28.32 -18.13 -1.84
CA ILE A 392 -28.30 -17.45 -0.54
C ILE A 392 -29.49 -16.49 -0.40
N GLN A 393 -30.43 -16.87 0.48
CA GLN A 393 -31.63 -16.12 0.82
C GLN A 393 -31.35 -14.70 1.35
N SER A 394 -32.30 -13.77 1.13
CA SER A 394 -32.15 -12.34 1.45
C SER A 394 -31.99 -12.03 2.95
N TYR A 395 -32.44 -12.92 3.84
CA TYR A 395 -32.22 -12.78 5.29
C TYR A 395 -30.79 -13.18 5.69
N HIS A 396 -30.24 -14.25 5.11
CA HIS A 396 -28.82 -14.60 5.28
C HIS A 396 -27.89 -13.50 4.74
N LYS A 397 -28.21 -12.90 3.58
CA LYS A 397 -27.46 -11.74 3.08
C LYS A 397 -27.45 -10.56 4.05
N ARG A 398 -28.59 -10.23 4.67
CA ARG A 398 -28.67 -9.16 5.68
C ARG A 398 -27.90 -9.49 6.97
N ALA A 399 -27.89 -10.75 7.39
CA ALA A 399 -27.09 -11.20 8.52
C ALA A 399 -25.58 -11.18 8.21
N ALA A 400 -25.16 -11.63 7.02
CA ALA A 400 -23.78 -11.55 6.53
C ALA A 400 -23.30 -10.10 6.38
N LEU A 401 -24.16 -9.20 5.88
CA LEU A 401 -23.88 -7.77 5.82
C LEU A 401 -23.64 -7.18 7.22
N LYS A 402 -24.50 -7.50 8.19
CA LYS A 402 -24.32 -7.08 9.59
C LYS A 402 -23.00 -7.60 10.18
N LEU A 403 -22.64 -8.85 9.90
CA LEU A 403 -21.37 -9.45 10.34
C LEU A 403 -20.18 -8.73 9.69
N ALA A 404 -20.22 -8.51 8.37
CA ALA A 404 -19.19 -7.78 7.63
C ALA A 404 -18.98 -6.34 8.15
N SER A 405 -20.06 -5.62 8.46
CA SER A 405 -19.94 -4.28 9.08
C SER A 405 -19.24 -4.33 10.45
N GLN A 406 -19.51 -5.34 11.27
CA GLN A 406 -18.81 -5.54 12.56
C GLN A 406 -17.34 -5.94 12.39
N TRP A 407 -17.01 -6.69 11.33
CA TRP A 407 -15.64 -7.05 11.00
C TRP A 407 -14.82 -5.84 10.53
N LYS A 408 -15.41 -4.97 9.71
CA LYS A 408 -14.78 -3.74 9.18
C LYS A 408 -14.18 -2.85 10.27
N GLU A 409 -14.79 -2.78 11.45
CA GLU A 409 -14.30 -2.01 12.60
C GLU A 409 -13.22 -2.74 13.44
N LYS A 410 -13.03 -4.05 13.23
CA LYS A 410 -12.18 -4.92 14.06
C LYS A 410 -10.88 -5.39 13.40
N MET A 411 -10.81 -5.50 12.08
CA MET A 411 -9.68 -6.08 11.35
C MET A 411 -8.36 -5.33 11.60
N LYS A 412 -7.27 -6.10 11.76
CA LYS A 412 -5.91 -5.58 12.04
C LYS A 412 -4.81 -6.26 11.20
N SER A 413 -5.03 -7.48 10.69
CA SER A 413 -4.04 -8.24 9.90
C SER A 413 -4.44 -8.42 8.43
N SER A 414 -3.47 -8.81 7.60
CA SER A 414 -3.71 -9.12 6.18
C SER A 414 -4.65 -10.30 5.98
N LYS A 415 -4.53 -11.31 6.85
CA LYS A 415 -5.29 -12.55 6.76
C LYS A 415 -6.76 -12.28 7.04
N GLU A 416 -7.07 -11.49 8.08
CA GLU A 416 -8.44 -11.03 8.35
C GLU A 416 -9.08 -10.31 7.15
N PHE A 417 -8.34 -9.42 6.49
CA PHE A 417 -8.84 -8.70 5.31
C PHE A 417 -9.16 -9.63 4.14
N ILE A 418 -8.36 -10.68 3.92
CA ILE A 418 -8.62 -11.68 2.88
C ILE A 418 -9.87 -12.51 3.22
N VAL A 419 -10.03 -12.97 4.48
CA VAL A 419 -11.27 -13.66 4.92
C VAL A 419 -12.49 -12.73 4.77
N PHE A 420 -12.34 -11.43 5.04
CA PHE A 420 -13.40 -10.43 4.86
C PHE A 420 -13.78 -10.21 3.38
N LEU A 421 -12.81 -10.03 2.48
CA LEU A 421 -13.09 -9.93 1.04
C LEU A 421 -13.74 -11.22 0.51
N GLN A 422 -13.31 -12.39 1.00
CA GLN A 422 -13.94 -13.67 0.74
C GLN A 422 -15.38 -13.73 1.28
N LEU A 423 -15.68 -13.18 2.45
CA LEU A 423 -17.04 -13.04 2.98
C LEU A 423 -17.91 -12.17 2.07
N LEU A 424 -17.42 -11.00 1.64
CA LEU A 424 -18.15 -10.13 0.71
C LEU A 424 -18.48 -10.85 -0.61
N ALA A 425 -17.50 -11.55 -1.19
CA ALA A 425 -17.66 -12.26 -2.47
C ALA A 425 -18.61 -13.46 -2.36
N SER A 426 -18.53 -14.21 -1.24
CA SER A 426 -19.34 -15.42 -1.06
C SER A 426 -20.83 -15.13 -0.86
N TYR A 427 -21.16 -14.01 -0.19
CA TYR A 427 -22.55 -13.59 0.06
C TYR A 427 -23.08 -12.60 -0.99
N ARG A 428 -22.22 -12.13 -1.90
CA ARG A 428 -22.45 -11.07 -2.89
C ARG A 428 -23.01 -9.81 -2.22
N LEU A 429 -22.08 -9.12 -1.56
CA LEU A 429 -22.27 -7.88 -0.78
C LEU A 429 -21.46 -6.69 -1.37
N GLU A 430 -20.99 -6.82 -2.61
CA GLU A 430 -20.08 -5.90 -3.30
C GLU A 430 -20.58 -4.44 -3.32
N SER A 431 -21.91 -4.23 -3.38
CA SER A 431 -22.53 -2.90 -3.41
C SER A 431 -22.63 -2.19 -2.06
N SER A 432 -22.22 -2.83 -0.95
CA SER A 432 -22.35 -2.30 0.41
C SER A 432 -21.03 -1.81 1.03
N PHE A 433 -19.92 -1.96 0.31
CA PHE A 433 -18.58 -1.57 0.74
C PHE A 433 -17.83 -0.98 -0.46
N HIS A 434 -17.05 0.09 -0.25
CA HIS A 434 -16.27 0.70 -1.33
C HIS A 434 -14.79 0.35 -1.17
N PRO A 435 -14.07 -0.04 -2.23
CA PRO A 435 -12.67 -0.47 -2.14
C PRO A 435 -11.75 0.62 -1.56
N GLU A 436 -12.06 1.90 -1.81
CA GLU A 436 -11.37 3.08 -1.28
C GLU A 436 -11.30 3.10 0.25
N GLU A 437 -12.31 2.57 0.93
CA GLU A 437 -12.40 2.53 2.40
C GLU A 437 -11.32 1.63 3.02
N PHE A 438 -10.69 0.77 2.22
CA PHE A 438 -9.67 -0.18 2.65
C PHE A 438 -8.25 0.21 2.22
N PHE A 439 -8.05 1.30 1.45
CA PHE A 439 -6.75 1.68 0.87
C PHE A 439 -5.62 1.89 1.89
N SER A 440 -5.92 2.11 3.17
CA SER A 440 -4.94 2.14 4.27
C SER A 440 -4.42 0.73 4.62
N LEU A 441 -5.25 -0.31 4.53
CA LEU A 441 -4.86 -1.70 4.78
C LEU A 441 -3.87 -2.20 3.72
N PHE A 442 -4.01 -1.75 2.46
CA PHE A 442 -3.09 -2.07 1.37
C PHE A 442 -1.65 -1.61 1.60
N GLU A 443 -1.39 -0.70 2.55
CA GLU A 443 -0.03 -0.33 3.00
C GLU A 443 0.63 -1.37 3.91
N VAL A 444 -0.14 -2.35 4.40
CA VAL A 444 0.28 -3.39 5.35
C VAL A 444 0.24 -4.78 4.68
N ILE A 445 -0.60 -4.95 3.66
CA ILE A 445 -0.86 -6.26 3.05
C ILE A 445 0.04 -6.52 1.84
N ASN A 446 0.62 -7.72 1.78
CA ASN A 446 1.61 -8.14 0.79
C ASN A 446 1.17 -9.43 0.04
N GLN A 447 -0.11 -9.54 -0.31
CA GLN A 447 -0.70 -10.69 -1.02
C GLN A 447 -1.48 -10.22 -2.27
N PRO A 448 -0.79 -9.62 -3.27
CA PRO A 448 -1.45 -8.90 -4.36
C PRO A 448 -2.20 -9.80 -5.34
N THR A 449 -1.77 -11.05 -5.54
CA THR A 449 -2.43 -12.03 -6.43
C THR A 449 -3.81 -12.41 -5.90
N GLU A 450 -3.86 -12.86 -4.63
CA GLU A 450 -5.08 -13.28 -3.93
C GLU A 450 -6.11 -12.14 -3.86
N ILE A 451 -5.65 -10.90 -3.62
CA ILE A 451 -6.52 -9.73 -3.63
C ILE A 451 -6.99 -9.39 -5.05
N SER A 452 -6.15 -9.57 -6.08
CA SER A 452 -6.56 -9.32 -7.47
C SER A 452 -7.73 -10.21 -7.90
N GLU A 453 -7.70 -11.50 -7.53
CA GLU A 453 -8.80 -12.43 -7.81
C GLU A 453 -10.09 -12.02 -7.07
N LEU A 454 -9.97 -11.62 -5.79
CA LEU A 454 -11.10 -11.16 -5.00
C LEU A 454 -11.67 -9.82 -5.50
N PHE A 455 -10.83 -8.90 -5.95
CA PHE A 455 -11.25 -7.62 -6.57
C PHE A 455 -11.91 -7.83 -7.94
N GLN A 456 -11.50 -8.84 -8.70
CA GLN A 456 -12.19 -9.24 -9.92
C GLN A 456 -13.58 -9.84 -9.61
N LEU A 457 -13.68 -10.72 -8.61
CA LEU A 457 -14.95 -11.30 -8.15
C LEU A 457 -15.92 -10.25 -7.57
N LEU A 458 -15.41 -9.22 -6.89
CA LEU A 458 -16.18 -8.13 -6.32
C LEU A 458 -16.44 -6.97 -7.31
N ASN A 459 -15.98 -7.07 -8.55
CA ASN A 459 -16.08 -6.04 -9.59
C ASN A 459 -15.44 -4.68 -9.17
N TYR A 460 -14.42 -4.70 -8.31
CA TYR A 460 -13.70 -3.52 -7.82
C TYR A 460 -12.54 -3.07 -8.74
N MET A 461 -12.31 -3.78 -9.86
CA MET A 461 -11.20 -3.54 -10.79
C MET A 461 -11.08 -2.10 -11.30
N GLY A 462 -12.20 -1.38 -11.46
CA GLY A 462 -12.18 0.03 -11.86
C GLY A 462 -11.38 0.94 -10.91
N LYS A 463 -11.30 0.57 -9.62
CA LYS A 463 -10.69 1.36 -8.54
C LYS A 463 -9.26 0.97 -8.18
N VAL A 464 -8.71 -0.04 -8.84
CA VAL A 464 -7.30 -0.46 -8.68
C VAL A 464 -6.32 0.64 -9.11
N ASN A 465 -6.70 1.47 -10.07
CA ASN A 465 -5.91 2.61 -10.53
C ASN A 465 -5.73 3.66 -9.41
N ASP A 466 -6.83 3.99 -8.74
CA ASP A 466 -6.89 4.97 -7.65
C ASP A 466 -6.07 4.46 -6.45
N LEU A 467 -6.15 3.16 -6.16
CA LEU A 467 -5.32 2.45 -5.17
C LEU A 467 -3.82 2.56 -5.47
N ILE A 468 -3.39 2.19 -6.68
CA ILE A 468 -1.97 2.21 -7.08
C ILE A 468 -1.43 3.65 -7.02
N THR A 469 -2.22 4.62 -7.46
CA THR A 469 -1.86 6.05 -7.41
C THR A 469 -1.68 6.50 -5.97
N SER A 470 -2.63 6.19 -5.08
CA SER A 470 -2.53 6.52 -3.66
C SER A 470 -1.33 5.88 -2.97
N LEU A 471 -0.96 4.63 -3.32
CA LEU A 471 0.25 3.98 -2.82
C LEU A 471 1.54 4.68 -3.29
N ILE A 472 1.57 5.20 -4.52
CA ILE A 472 2.72 5.97 -5.04
C ILE A 472 2.83 7.33 -4.32
N GLU A 473 1.72 8.07 -4.21
CA GLU A 473 1.64 9.38 -3.53
C GLU A 473 2.05 9.30 -2.06
N LYS A 474 1.62 8.25 -1.34
CA LYS A 474 2.04 7.96 0.04
C LYS A 474 3.48 7.43 0.15
N GLY A 475 4.22 7.33 -0.95
CA GLY A 475 5.60 6.86 -0.98
C GLY A 475 5.80 5.35 -0.85
N ARG A 476 4.72 4.54 -0.75
CA ARG A 476 4.71 3.05 -0.70
C ARG A 476 5.04 2.40 -2.04
N ARG A 477 5.93 3.03 -2.82
CA ARG A 477 6.28 2.73 -4.22
C ARG A 477 6.64 1.26 -4.47
N LEU A 478 7.38 0.61 -3.57
CA LEU A 478 7.73 -0.82 -3.70
C LEU A 478 6.52 -1.75 -3.52
N MET A 479 5.49 -1.35 -2.77
CA MET A 479 4.22 -2.08 -2.68
C MET A 479 3.33 -1.77 -3.89
N ALA A 480 3.32 -0.53 -4.37
CA ALA A 480 2.65 -0.17 -5.63
C ALA A 480 3.14 -1.05 -6.78
N ILE A 481 4.46 -1.28 -6.93
CA ILE A 481 5.02 -2.20 -7.94
C ILE A 481 4.48 -3.63 -7.75
N ARG A 482 4.43 -4.17 -6.53
CA ARG A 482 3.86 -5.50 -6.26
C ARG A 482 2.39 -5.61 -6.68
N TYR A 483 1.59 -4.57 -6.41
CA TYR A 483 0.19 -4.53 -6.84
C TYR A 483 0.06 -4.33 -8.36
N ILE A 484 0.91 -3.54 -9.00
CA ILE A 484 0.97 -3.39 -10.46
C ILE A 484 1.20 -4.75 -11.14
N TYR A 485 2.11 -5.58 -10.63
CA TYR A 485 2.32 -6.94 -11.14
C TYR A 485 1.15 -7.89 -10.81
N GLY A 486 0.65 -7.91 -9.57
CA GLY A 486 -0.46 -8.79 -9.18
C GLY A 486 -1.76 -8.52 -9.94
N PHE A 487 -2.10 -7.25 -10.15
CA PHE A 487 -3.23 -6.80 -10.97
C PHE A 487 -2.94 -6.76 -12.49
N LYS A 488 -1.72 -7.08 -12.92
CA LYS A 488 -1.28 -7.13 -14.33
C LYS A 488 -1.40 -5.78 -15.08
N LEU A 489 -1.11 -4.68 -14.40
CA LEU A 489 -1.24 -3.30 -14.91
C LEU A 489 0.10 -2.66 -15.35
N VAL A 490 1.11 -3.48 -15.68
CA VAL A 490 2.48 -3.04 -16.01
C VAL A 490 2.54 -2.03 -17.15
N GLU A 491 1.72 -2.20 -18.20
CA GLU A 491 1.64 -1.26 -19.34
C GLU A 491 1.15 0.13 -18.92
N LYS A 492 0.23 0.20 -17.95
CA LYS A 492 -0.38 1.45 -17.48
C LYS A 492 0.46 2.16 -16.42
N PHE A 493 1.18 1.40 -15.61
CA PHE A 493 2.06 1.91 -14.57
C PHE A 493 3.47 1.28 -14.72
N PRO A 494 4.30 1.77 -15.65
CA PRO A 494 5.65 1.24 -15.85
C PRO A 494 6.45 1.24 -14.53
N PRO A 495 7.01 0.10 -14.11
CA PRO A 495 7.62 -0.04 -12.78
C PRO A 495 8.95 0.70 -12.65
N VAL A 496 9.71 0.86 -13.74
CA VAL A 496 11.06 1.47 -13.73
C VAL A 496 11.04 2.97 -13.35
N PRO A 497 10.14 3.83 -13.87
CA PRO A 497 9.93 5.18 -13.34
C PRO A 497 9.62 5.22 -11.84
N ILE A 498 8.73 4.35 -11.35
CA ILE A 498 8.30 4.28 -9.94
C ILE A 498 9.47 3.83 -9.04
N LEU A 499 10.30 2.91 -9.54
CA LEU A 499 11.51 2.44 -8.86
C LEU A 499 12.58 3.54 -8.78
N ASN A 500 12.80 4.28 -9.88
CA ASN A 500 13.72 5.42 -9.91
C ASN A 500 13.30 6.52 -8.93
N ASP A 501 12.01 6.86 -8.87
CA ASP A 501 11.48 7.86 -7.93
C ASP A 501 11.60 7.40 -6.45
N HIS A 502 11.53 6.09 -6.18
CA HIS A 502 11.85 5.57 -4.84
C HIS A 502 13.34 5.73 -4.49
N ILE A 503 14.24 5.45 -5.45
CA ILE A 503 15.68 5.52 -5.26
C ILE A 503 16.16 6.97 -5.12
N SER A 504 15.66 7.90 -5.94
CA SER A 504 15.97 9.33 -5.86
C SER A 504 15.55 9.91 -4.51
N PHE A 505 14.32 9.63 -4.06
CA PHE A 505 13.80 10.02 -2.76
C PHE A 505 14.63 9.44 -1.60
N SER A 506 14.98 8.15 -1.67
CA SER A 506 15.84 7.51 -0.66
C SER A 506 17.26 8.09 -0.61
N ASN A 507 17.81 8.57 -1.73
CA ASN A 507 19.12 9.23 -1.78
C ASN A 507 19.04 10.68 -1.26
N LEU A 508 18.00 11.45 -1.61
CA LEU A 508 17.77 12.81 -1.11
C LEU A 508 17.59 12.85 0.42
N LEU A 509 16.95 11.83 1.01
CA LEU A 509 16.87 11.68 2.47
C LEU A 509 18.25 11.42 3.09
N ALA A 510 19.05 10.53 2.50
CA ALA A 510 20.40 10.25 2.99
C ALA A 510 21.33 11.48 2.89
N GLU A 511 21.21 12.27 1.83
CA GLU A 511 21.96 13.52 1.65
C GLU A 511 21.55 14.59 2.68
N LYS A 512 20.25 14.78 2.94
CA LYS A 512 19.76 15.68 4.00
C LYS A 512 20.31 15.30 5.38
N ILE A 513 20.33 14.01 5.71
CA ILE A 513 20.92 13.51 6.97
C ILE A 513 22.43 13.78 7.02
N GLN A 514 23.15 13.64 5.90
CA GLN A 514 24.59 13.91 5.83
C GLN A 514 24.94 15.41 5.95
N VAL A 515 24.04 16.31 5.53
CA VAL A 515 24.18 17.77 5.69
C VAL A 515 23.78 18.22 7.10
N GLN A 516 22.69 17.68 7.66
CA GLN A 516 22.23 18.01 9.02
C GLN A 516 22.98 17.23 10.10
N LYS A 517 24.25 17.61 10.34
CA LYS A 517 25.07 17.18 11.50
C LYS A 517 24.56 17.67 12.88
N SER A 518 23.25 17.92 12.98
CA SER A 518 22.56 18.53 14.13
C SER A 518 21.29 17.76 14.50
N SER A 519 21.21 16.47 14.12
CA SER A 519 20.17 15.55 14.56
C SER A 519 20.75 14.58 15.60
N ASP A 520 19.96 14.22 16.60
CA ASP A 520 20.33 13.24 17.62
C ASP A 520 20.38 11.78 17.10
N GLU A 521 19.93 11.53 15.86
CA GLU A 521 19.91 10.17 15.30
C GLU A 521 21.34 9.68 14.95
N PRO A 522 21.84 8.58 15.53
CA PRO A 522 23.19 8.10 15.27
C PRO A 522 23.40 7.70 13.81
N GLU A 523 24.52 8.11 13.21
CA GLU A 523 24.89 7.83 11.81
C GLU A 523 24.76 6.34 11.41
N GLY A 524 25.02 5.42 12.35
CA GLY A 524 24.86 3.98 12.15
C GLY A 524 23.41 3.49 11.98
N ILE A 525 22.42 4.25 12.47
CA ILE A 525 20.98 4.01 12.24
C ILE A 525 20.59 4.51 10.85
N ALA A 526 21.01 5.71 10.45
CA ALA A 526 20.77 6.25 9.11
C ALA A 526 21.36 5.34 8.00
N ILE A 527 22.62 4.90 8.16
CA ILE A 527 23.24 3.91 7.26
C ILE A 527 22.48 2.56 7.32
N GLY A 528 21.92 2.21 8.48
CA GLY A 528 21.04 1.06 8.65
C GLY A 528 19.76 1.14 7.80
N LYS A 529 19.04 2.26 7.87
CA LYS A 529 17.82 2.55 7.09
C LYS A 529 18.11 2.56 5.59
N GLN A 530 19.17 3.23 5.14
CA GLN A 530 19.57 3.23 3.72
C GLN A 530 19.93 1.82 3.23
N LEU A 531 20.62 1.01 4.06
CA LEU A 531 20.90 -0.40 3.75
C LEU A 531 19.66 -1.29 3.71
N ALA A 532 18.58 -0.95 4.42
CA ALA A 532 17.31 -1.67 4.35
C ALA A 532 16.55 -1.31 3.06
N SER A 533 16.38 0.00 2.79
CA SER A 533 15.78 0.53 1.55
C SER A 533 16.41 -0.08 0.30
N LEU A 534 17.74 0.02 0.14
CA LEU A 534 18.44 -0.49 -1.04
C LEU A 534 18.31 -2.02 -1.21
N ARG A 535 18.20 -2.79 -0.12
CA ARG A 535 17.94 -4.24 -0.19
C ARG A 535 16.50 -4.54 -0.61
N ALA A 536 15.53 -3.75 -0.15
CA ALA A 536 14.14 -3.88 -0.56
C ALA A 536 13.97 -3.55 -2.05
N VAL A 537 14.69 -2.54 -2.57
CA VAL A 537 14.79 -2.23 -4.01
C VAL A 537 15.40 -3.40 -4.78
N VAL A 538 16.57 -3.91 -4.40
CA VAL A 538 17.21 -5.05 -5.07
C VAL A 538 16.34 -6.32 -5.00
N LYS A 539 15.60 -6.56 -3.91
CA LYS A 539 14.61 -7.63 -3.85
C LYS A 539 13.45 -7.36 -4.83
N CYS A 540 12.93 -6.14 -4.89
CA CYS A 540 11.84 -5.77 -5.78
C CYS A 540 12.20 -5.97 -7.27
N ILE A 541 13.46 -5.71 -7.66
CA ILE A 541 13.94 -5.99 -9.02
C ILE A 541 13.83 -7.50 -9.31
N LYS A 542 14.38 -8.33 -8.43
CA LYS A 542 14.41 -9.80 -8.58
C LYS A 542 13.04 -10.47 -8.52
N ASP A 543 12.19 -10.03 -7.57
CA ASP A 543 10.83 -10.56 -7.37
C ASP A 543 9.96 -10.38 -8.63
N HIS A 544 10.32 -9.45 -9.53
CA HIS A 544 9.55 -9.12 -10.74
C HIS A 544 10.38 -9.19 -12.05
N GLN A 545 11.58 -9.80 -12.03
CA GLN A 545 12.45 -10.02 -13.21
C GLN A 545 12.87 -8.74 -13.96
N LEU A 546 13.05 -7.63 -13.23
CA LEU A 546 13.37 -6.32 -13.79
C LEU A 546 14.87 -6.11 -14.11
N GLU A 547 15.74 -7.10 -13.94
CA GLU A 547 17.20 -6.96 -14.11
C GLU A 547 17.63 -6.45 -15.50
N VAL A 548 16.86 -6.72 -16.56
CA VAL A 548 17.16 -6.28 -17.92
C VAL A 548 16.87 -4.78 -18.12
N GLU A 549 15.76 -4.30 -17.56
CA GLU A 549 15.37 -2.88 -17.62
C GLU A 549 16.07 -2.04 -16.55
N TYR A 550 16.46 -2.65 -15.43
CA TYR A 550 17.15 -2.01 -14.32
C TYR A 550 18.29 -2.89 -13.74
N PRO A 551 19.50 -2.81 -14.32
CA PRO A 551 20.66 -3.57 -13.87
C PRO A 551 21.05 -3.25 -12.41
N PRO A 552 21.04 -4.23 -11.48
CA PRO A 552 21.16 -4.00 -10.04
C PRO A 552 22.61 -3.76 -9.54
N GLU A 553 23.62 -3.83 -10.41
CA GLU A 553 25.05 -3.79 -10.06
C GLU A 553 25.42 -2.50 -9.32
N SER A 554 24.86 -1.36 -9.75
CA SER A 554 25.07 -0.04 -9.14
C SER A 554 24.57 0.00 -7.69
N LEU A 555 23.38 -0.57 -7.44
CA LEU A 555 22.78 -0.70 -6.11
C LEU A 555 23.56 -1.69 -5.24
N LEU A 556 24.01 -2.80 -5.80
CA LEU A 556 24.82 -3.80 -5.11
C LEU A 556 26.18 -3.23 -4.68
N ALA A 557 26.86 -2.48 -5.55
CA ALA A 557 28.08 -1.75 -5.22
C ALA A 557 27.84 -0.71 -4.12
N ARG A 558 26.73 0.04 -4.17
CA ARG A 558 26.36 0.99 -3.11
C ARG A 558 26.07 0.30 -1.77
N ILE A 559 25.40 -0.87 -1.78
CA ILE A 559 25.19 -1.69 -0.59
C ILE A 559 26.52 -2.18 -0.01
N GLN A 560 27.51 -2.53 -0.83
CA GLN A 560 28.86 -2.88 -0.36
C GLN A 560 29.58 -1.68 0.28
N GLN A 561 29.57 -0.51 -0.35
CA GLN A 561 30.14 0.73 0.22
C GLN A 561 29.53 1.07 1.60
N LEU A 562 28.21 0.99 1.73
CA LEU A 562 27.51 1.29 2.98
C LEU A 562 27.73 0.21 4.05
N LYS A 563 27.94 -1.05 3.67
CA LYS A 563 28.39 -2.11 4.60
C LYS A 563 29.80 -1.83 5.13
N ALA A 564 30.74 -1.42 4.27
CA ALA A 564 32.10 -1.08 4.66
C ALA A 564 32.12 0.11 5.64
N LYS A 565 31.50 1.25 5.27
CA LYS A 565 31.36 2.42 6.17
C LYS A 565 30.76 2.06 7.54
N ARG A 566 29.80 1.13 7.60
CA ARG A 566 29.19 0.66 8.86
C ARG A 566 30.12 -0.25 9.69
N ALA A 567 31.11 -0.89 9.08
CA ALA A 567 32.14 -1.69 9.76
C ALA A 567 33.31 -0.83 10.24
N ASP A 568 33.69 0.20 9.46
CA ASP A 568 34.78 1.15 9.79
C ASP A 568 34.39 2.13 10.91
N MET A 569 33.09 2.32 11.14
CA MET A 569 32.54 3.12 12.24
C MET A 569 33.03 2.61 13.62
N PRO A 570 33.60 3.48 14.48
CA PRO A 570 34.24 3.06 15.71
C PRO A 570 33.25 2.47 16.71
N GLN A 571 33.29 1.14 16.86
CA GLN A 571 32.68 0.41 17.97
C GLN A 571 33.22 0.98 19.29
N ASN A 572 32.41 1.77 20.00
CA ASN A 572 32.79 2.35 21.29
C ASN A 572 32.78 1.28 22.39
N SER A 573 33.77 0.40 22.36
CA SER A 573 33.85 -0.85 23.12
C SER A 573 34.94 -0.82 24.20
N GLY A 574 34.90 0.23 25.03
CA GLY A 574 35.25 0.18 26.46
C GLY A 574 36.68 -0.18 26.89
N LYS A 575 37.39 0.80 27.48
CA LYS A 575 38.51 0.56 28.42
C LYS A 575 38.32 1.29 29.75
N LYS A 576 37.45 0.76 30.62
CA LYS A 576 37.64 0.87 32.09
C LYS A 576 38.06 -0.51 32.61
N ARG A 577 39.18 -0.54 33.35
CA ARG A 577 39.92 -1.75 33.73
C ARG A 577 39.12 -2.54 34.76
N ARG A 578 38.83 -3.82 34.49
CA ARG A 578 38.31 -4.74 35.52
C ARG A 578 39.49 -5.26 36.34
N ALA A 579 39.64 -4.77 37.57
CA ALA A 579 40.42 -5.47 38.58
C ALA A 579 39.66 -6.73 39.05
N ALA A 580 40.37 -7.69 39.64
CA ALA A 580 39.78 -8.96 40.07
C ALA A 580 38.90 -8.80 41.33
N GLY A 581 37.77 -9.50 41.35
CA GLY A 581 36.80 -9.58 42.44
C GLY A 581 35.75 -10.65 42.14
N PRO A 582 35.18 -11.34 43.14
CA PRO A 582 34.51 -12.62 42.93
C PRO A 582 33.11 -12.55 42.30
N LYS A 583 32.62 -13.71 41.85
CA LYS A 583 31.36 -13.90 41.12
C LYS A 583 30.13 -13.62 41.99
N ALA A 584 29.21 -12.79 41.47
CA ALA A 584 27.81 -12.74 41.87
C ALA A 584 26.92 -12.54 40.62
N GLN A 585 25.63 -12.84 40.72
CA GLN A 585 24.68 -12.89 39.58
C GLN A 585 24.24 -11.49 39.11
N THR A 586 24.00 -11.30 37.80
CA THR A 586 23.06 -10.29 37.23
C THR A 586 22.90 -10.44 35.70
N GLY A 587 22.24 -11.50 35.25
CA GLY A 587 21.91 -11.70 33.83
C GLY A 587 20.65 -10.93 33.39
N GLY A 588 20.71 -9.59 33.29
CA GLY A 588 19.51 -8.78 33.00
C GLY A 588 19.66 -7.57 32.05
N SER A 589 20.75 -6.79 32.17
CA SER A 589 20.85 -5.46 31.53
C SER A 589 20.71 -5.47 30.00
N ASN A 590 21.30 -6.46 29.32
CA ASN A 590 21.37 -6.47 27.85
C ASN A 590 20.06 -6.87 27.15
N ARG A 591 19.03 -7.29 27.89
CA ARG A 591 17.71 -7.67 27.35
C ARG A 591 16.73 -6.51 27.36
N LYS A 592 16.79 -5.62 28.36
CA LYS A 592 16.01 -4.37 28.41
C LYS A 592 16.31 -3.42 27.25
N ARG A 593 17.59 -3.12 27.01
CA ARG A 593 18.02 -2.23 25.90
C ARG A 593 17.60 -2.71 24.52
N ARG A 594 17.42 -4.02 24.31
CA ARG A 594 16.86 -4.53 23.05
C ARG A 594 15.36 -4.31 22.92
N HIS A 595 14.64 -4.29 24.04
CA HIS A 595 13.20 -3.99 24.07
C HIS A 595 12.97 -2.48 23.89
N GLU A 596 13.68 -1.66 24.67
CA GLU A 596 13.62 -0.19 24.60
C GLU A 596 13.85 0.31 23.16
N ILE A 597 14.87 -0.20 22.45
CA ILE A 597 15.09 0.09 21.02
C ILE A 597 13.97 -0.43 20.10
N TRP A 598 13.37 -1.58 20.40
CA TRP A 598 12.22 -2.11 19.63
C TRP A 598 10.94 -1.30 19.85
N ASP A 599 10.77 -0.72 21.02
CA ASP A 599 9.61 0.07 21.40
C ASP A 599 9.70 1.51 20.84
N GLU A 600 10.91 2.08 20.77
CA GLU A 600 11.18 3.42 20.19
C GLU A 600 11.27 3.48 18.65
N MET A 601 11.43 2.34 17.93
CA MET A 601 11.50 2.37 16.45
C MET A 601 10.23 2.94 15.77
N PRO A 602 10.35 3.68 14.66
CA PRO A 602 9.22 4.04 13.81
C PRO A 602 8.43 2.81 13.33
N TYR A 603 7.11 2.96 13.18
CA TYR A 603 6.23 1.85 12.75
C TYR A 603 6.67 1.24 11.42
N GLU A 604 7.27 2.02 10.52
CA GLU A 604 7.74 1.57 9.20
C GLU A 604 8.98 0.66 9.30
N ASP A 605 9.89 0.92 10.25
CA ASP A 605 11.02 0.05 10.57
C ASP A 605 10.52 -1.23 11.28
N LYS A 606 9.57 -1.11 12.22
CA LYS A 606 8.92 -2.27 12.85
C LYS A 606 8.23 -3.15 11.81
N ALA A 607 7.43 -2.57 10.92
CA ALA A 607 6.74 -3.26 9.84
C ALA A 607 7.74 -3.95 8.89
N THR A 608 8.82 -3.27 8.47
CA THR A 608 9.84 -3.87 7.60
C THR A 608 10.52 -5.08 8.26
N ILE A 609 10.70 -5.07 9.58
CA ILE A 609 11.29 -6.19 10.34
C ILE A 609 10.25 -7.28 10.65
N MET A 610 9.00 -6.93 10.91
CA MET A 610 7.90 -7.86 11.20
C MET A 610 7.41 -8.60 9.95
N PHE A 611 7.26 -7.92 8.80
CA PHE A 611 6.86 -8.54 7.53
C PHE A 611 8.00 -9.25 6.80
N MET A 612 9.23 -9.20 7.35
CA MET A 612 10.28 -10.20 7.09
C MET A 612 10.16 -11.39 8.05
N GLN A 613 8.98 -12.02 8.15
CA GLN A 613 8.85 -13.29 8.85
C GLN A 613 9.69 -14.40 8.18
N PRO A 614 10.22 -15.36 8.95
CA PRO A 614 11.57 -15.86 8.66
C PRO A 614 11.60 -17.19 7.92
N ASP A 615 10.48 -17.72 7.45
CA ASP A 615 10.34 -19.16 7.21
C ASP A 615 11.29 -19.71 6.16
N HIS A 616 11.50 -18.98 5.05
CA HIS A 616 12.49 -19.40 4.04
C HIS A 616 13.93 -19.38 4.59
N TYR A 617 14.26 -18.49 5.53
CA TYR A 617 15.58 -18.49 6.20
C TYR A 617 15.67 -19.53 7.31
N ARG A 618 14.58 -19.86 8.01
CA ARG A 618 14.58 -20.90 9.04
C ARG A 618 14.71 -22.28 8.40
N VAL A 619 13.96 -22.54 7.33
CA VAL A 619 14.06 -23.79 6.54
C VAL A 619 15.43 -23.90 5.89
N GLU A 620 15.97 -22.87 5.24
CA GLU A 620 17.31 -22.97 4.63
C GLU A 620 18.42 -23.06 5.68
N ALA A 621 18.28 -22.43 6.86
CA ALA A 621 19.25 -22.58 7.95
C ALA A 621 19.19 -23.99 8.59
N GLU A 622 17.99 -24.54 8.82
CA GLU A 622 17.78 -25.91 9.30
C GLU A 622 18.34 -26.92 8.28
N ARG A 623 18.10 -26.71 6.98
CA ARG A 623 18.62 -27.51 5.87
C ARG A 623 20.14 -27.42 5.76
N MET A 624 20.73 -26.22 5.82
CA MET A 624 22.19 -26.03 5.83
C MET A 624 22.83 -26.60 7.10
N THR A 625 22.15 -26.57 8.25
CA THR A 625 22.63 -27.23 9.48
C THR A 625 22.55 -28.75 9.35
N ALA A 626 21.51 -29.29 8.71
CA ALA A 626 21.40 -30.72 8.40
C ALA A 626 22.49 -31.18 7.40
N ILE A 627 22.79 -30.40 6.36
CA ILE A 627 23.88 -30.66 5.41
C ILE A 627 25.23 -30.69 6.13
N HIS A 628 25.57 -29.67 6.93
CA HIS A 628 26.82 -29.68 7.70
C HIS A 628 26.89 -30.85 8.71
N LYS A 629 25.75 -31.26 9.28
CA LYS A 629 25.67 -32.44 10.15
C LYS A 629 25.90 -33.75 9.37
N GLN A 630 25.34 -33.87 8.17
CA GLN A 630 25.59 -35.01 7.27
C GLN A 630 27.05 -35.05 6.80
N GLU A 631 27.64 -33.92 6.41
CA GLU A 631 29.07 -33.83 6.12
C GLU A 631 29.95 -34.23 7.31
N GLY A 632 29.60 -33.78 8.53
CA GLY A 632 30.31 -34.16 9.75
C GLY A 632 30.27 -35.66 10.01
N ILE A 633 29.10 -36.28 9.80
CA ILE A 633 28.92 -37.74 9.91
C ILE A 633 29.73 -38.47 8.83
N LEU A 634 29.72 -38.00 7.57
CA LEU A 634 30.51 -38.57 6.47
C LEU A 634 32.03 -38.47 6.72
N LYS A 635 32.51 -37.31 7.20
CA LYS A 635 33.92 -37.10 7.57
C LYS A 635 34.33 -38.01 8.74
N PHE A 636 33.47 -38.17 9.75
CA PHE A 636 33.70 -39.10 10.85
C PHE A 636 33.69 -40.57 10.39
N ALA A 637 32.75 -40.97 9.54
CA ALA A 637 32.71 -42.31 8.96
C ALA A 637 33.95 -42.62 8.11
N GLY A 638 34.44 -41.66 7.32
CA GLY A 638 35.69 -41.77 6.57
C GLY A 638 36.92 -41.95 7.49
N MET A 639 37.01 -41.16 8.58
CA MET A 639 38.04 -41.34 9.61
C MET A 639 37.99 -42.73 10.27
N MET A 640 36.79 -43.21 10.61
CA MET A 640 36.61 -44.54 11.22
C MET A 640 36.95 -45.66 10.24
N ALA A 641 36.58 -45.54 8.97
CA ALA A 641 36.96 -46.48 7.91
C ALA A 641 38.49 -46.50 7.70
N HIS A 642 39.16 -45.34 7.73
CA HIS A 642 40.62 -45.27 7.67
C HIS A 642 41.29 -45.89 8.90
N LYS A 643 40.74 -45.70 10.10
CA LYS A 643 41.23 -46.37 11.33
C LYS A 643 41.06 -47.89 11.27
N LEU A 644 39.91 -48.37 10.80
CA LEU A 644 39.63 -49.80 10.60
C LEU A 644 40.51 -50.42 9.52
N LYS A 645 40.84 -49.67 8.45
CA LYS A 645 41.79 -50.11 7.43
C LYS A 645 43.22 -50.21 7.99
N LYS A 646 43.65 -49.23 8.79
CA LYS A 646 44.97 -49.24 9.45
C LYS A 646 45.09 -50.40 10.46
N HIS A 647 44.07 -50.65 11.28
CA HIS A 647 44.05 -51.84 12.16
C HIS A 647 44.12 -53.14 11.35
N LYS A 648 43.40 -53.27 10.22
CA LYS A 648 43.49 -54.44 9.33
C LYS A 648 44.80 -54.58 8.55
N GLU A 649 45.67 -53.58 8.63
CA GLU A 649 47.04 -53.59 8.10
C GLU A 649 48.05 -53.87 9.22
N GLU A 650 47.75 -53.45 10.46
CA GLU A 650 48.52 -53.78 11.68
C GLU A 650 48.22 -55.19 12.23
N ASP A 651 47.04 -55.76 11.98
CA ASP A 651 46.66 -57.16 12.28
C ASP A 651 47.19 -58.16 11.22
N LYS A 652 48.22 -57.79 10.45
CA LYS A 652 48.75 -58.57 9.31
C LYS A 652 50.28 -58.72 9.25
N ASP A 653 51.00 -58.05 10.13
CA ASP A 653 52.43 -58.29 10.42
C ASP A 653 52.58 -59.09 11.73
#